data_AF-A0A7G2CS78-F1
#
_entry.id   AF-A0A7G2CS78-F1
#
_cell.length_a   1.000
_cell.length_b   1.000
_cell.length_c   1.000
_cell.angle_alpha   90.00
_cell.angle_beta   90.00
_cell.angle_gamma   90.00
#
_symmetry.space_group_name_H-M   'P 1'
#
loop_
_entity.id
_entity.type
_entity.pdbx_description
1 polymer ?
#
loop_
_entity_poly.entity_id
_entity_poly.type
_entity_poly.pdbx_seq_one_letter_code
_entity_poly.pdbx_strand_id
1 'polypeptide(L)'
;MVHVQRKRSLSLVVLLMTLVVLSSRCEAETITVTATDQIDGKTCNGDVFDFSSIGTGTDFILTTMTNTIVAGAGLTLQATPHKPPASGTKPVNVTFRTTTVRDATLYVTGYFPRGSTVKFSGTTATMTSSKPVFNLQGHSPYMVAMFIEDTKATWASSSANGPVMLLGGPVTVWVRDGGSFNFVRTTALRASHIVLHDGNPTEYYNPSGNNVINSFRGWSIDVYQGLLSIDYADCVDCTGALLEVRKAGKLGCSVEGVFRLSNNTINTAIPVIYLPSTIGGCSDSINNGNWHFSGILAPLSPLFKGACSPFLPISNAVSVTIMHNNLKAFVDPSSAVLLACRSSSNVVMGNNTINGVKLASTAAAYTAYNVPLDVVTDDTGMVKGYGTCGSSFYGTKPAVGEPSTAFCQVTFFNSITTEYVPPVTNYVWKRPQCNCKEGRYPPYCTATYDPLLYYAGYTFTPPPCTVKNCANCVWGFSDLCSTCVDNYKTSPDGKSCVEMVCAVKNCGNCVTNTEDQCQSTGCTSPYAYDSATKTCIKCLTGYTLANDGTTCVKMVTNCATHSTTGCATCNNGYSLSSDNTACVKTVTNCATHSTTGCATCDNGYSLSSDNTACVKTVTNCATYSTTGCATCNNGYSLSSDKTACVTTVDGCSTYNATGCATCNSGSTVYDNTCVPCDVAKCTQCQADDMCSFCESGLSPTEDQKMCVPSVPNCATYSNTGCTSCDSSYSVSEDQTTCVTTVDGCSTYNATGCATCNSGSTVYDNTCVPCDVAKCTQCQADDMCSFCESGLSPTEDQKMCVPSVPNCVTYSNTGCTSCDSPYSVSEDQTTCVTTVDGCSTYNATGCATCNSGSTVYDNTCVPCDVAKCTQCQADDMCSFCESGLSPTEDQKMCVPSVPNCATYSNTGCTSCDSPYSVSEDQTTCVTTVDGCSTYNATGCATCNSGSTVYDNTCVPCDVAKCTQCRADDMCSFCESGLSPTEDQKMCVPSVPNCVTYSNTGCTSCDSSYSVSEDQTTCVTTVDGCSTYNATGCATCNEGSFMKSNGECDKNDVGGGSGALSTGALAGIVVAIVVVVLIIIALILYFCCRRKRSYTEMVDHNILLKCSNEDNQPGNKLNNTNDDVIPINPLQEQPETEPEQREVAVEDSGYGRKRRSRARTVRSQRLEVDDLDLDNMFNANNEIEE
;
A
#
# COMPACT_ATOMS: atom_id res chain seq x y z
N MET A 1 19.91 1.76 78.29
CA MET A 1 20.05 1.34 76.87
C MET A 1 18.84 1.82 76.06
N VAL A 2 18.82 3.10 75.63
CA VAL A 2 17.70 3.67 74.85
C VAL A 2 18.23 4.62 73.78
N HIS A 3 19.06 4.14 72.84
CA HIS A 3 19.58 4.99 71.73
C HIS A 3 19.96 4.26 70.42
N VAL A 4 19.61 2.98 70.24
CA VAL A 4 20.04 2.18 69.06
C VAL A 4 18.87 1.71 68.15
N GLN A 5 17.61 1.97 68.53
CA GLN A 5 16.44 1.49 67.78
C GLN A 5 15.86 2.47 66.73
N ARG A 6 16.42 3.69 66.56
CA ARG A 6 15.86 4.70 65.63
C ARG A 6 16.48 4.76 64.23
N LYS A 7 17.59 4.06 63.95
CA LYS A 7 18.24 4.07 62.62
C LYS A 7 17.80 2.94 61.67
N ARG A 8 17.34 1.79 62.17
CA ARG A 8 16.92 0.66 61.29
C ARG A 8 15.57 0.87 60.63
N SER A 9 14.62 1.55 61.27
CA SER A 9 13.31 1.85 60.69
C SER A 9 13.40 2.83 59.52
N LEU A 10 14.32 3.81 59.56
CA LEU A 10 14.45 4.78 58.48
C LEU A 10 15.08 4.15 57.22
N SER A 11 16.08 3.29 57.37
CA SER A 11 16.62 2.54 56.21
C SER A 11 15.61 1.57 55.62
N LEU A 12 14.76 0.92 56.42
CA LEU A 12 13.72 0.03 55.88
C LEU A 12 12.61 0.82 55.16
N VAL A 13 12.20 1.98 55.68
CA VAL A 13 11.21 2.86 55.03
C VAL A 13 11.79 3.53 53.79
N VAL A 14 13.08 3.92 53.78
CA VAL A 14 13.74 4.43 52.58
C VAL A 14 13.91 3.32 51.54
N LEU A 15 14.23 2.07 51.92
CA LEU A 15 14.31 0.95 50.99
C LEU A 15 12.93 0.58 50.40
N LEU A 16 11.87 0.63 51.22
CA LEU A 16 10.49 0.46 50.76
C LEU A 16 10.03 1.61 49.87
N MET A 17 10.44 2.86 50.17
CA MET A 17 10.15 3.99 49.28
C MET A 17 10.97 3.94 47.98
N THR A 18 12.23 3.49 47.97
CA THR A 18 12.98 3.32 46.71
C THR A 18 12.47 2.12 45.89
N LEU A 19 11.92 1.08 46.53
CA LEU A 19 11.19 0.01 45.82
C LEU A 19 9.85 0.51 45.24
N VAL A 20 9.14 1.40 45.93
CA VAL A 20 7.91 2.04 45.42
C VAL A 20 8.19 3.14 44.38
N VAL A 21 9.42 3.67 44.32
CA VAL A 21 9.87 4.59 43.25
C VAL A 21 10.43 3.83 42.02
N LEU A 22 10.69 2.52 42.15
CA LEU A 22 11.01 1.64 41.00
C LEU A 22 9.79 0.98 40.36
N SER A 23 8.60 1.07 40.96
CA SER A 23 7.38 1.08 40.16
C SER A 23 7.28 2.45 39.49
N SER A 24 7.88 2.57 38.30
CA SER A 24 7.51 3.62 37.36
C SER A 24 5.99 3.62 37.25
N ARG A 25 5.37 4.78 37.51
CA ARG A 25 3.98 4.97 37.10
C ARG A 25 4.01 4.99 35.58
N CYS A 26 3.61 3.90 34.96
CA CYS A 26 3.12 3.93 33.59
C CYS A 26 1.84 4.75 33.60
N GLU A 27 1.99 6.07 33.60
CA GLU A 27 0.92 6.99 33.21
C GLU A 27 0.68 6.76 31.73
N ALA A 28 -0.59 6.65 31.33
CA ALA A 28 -0.98 6.40 29.96
C ALA A 28 -0.43 7.49 29.04
N GLU A 29 0.36 7.11 28.04
CA GLU A 29 1.01 8.04 27.13
C GLU A 29 0.17 8.24 25.86
N THR A 30 -0.09 9.49 25.47
CA THR A 30 -0.63 9.81 24.14
C THR A 30 0.53 10.11 23.19
N ILE A 31 0.67 9.29 22.17
CA ILE A 31 1.75 9.31 21.18
C ILE A 31 1.15 9.76 19.86
N THR A 32 1.40 11.02 19.49
CA THR A 32 0.91 11.57 18.22
C THR A 32 1.78 11.09 17.07
N VAL A 33 1.19 10.35 16.12
CA VAL A 33 1.93 9.75 15.00
C VAL A 33 1.86 10.67 13.77
N THR A 34 2.97 11.33 13.47
CA THR A 34 3.09 12.28 12.33
C THR A 34 4.07 11.83 11.24
N ALA A 35 4.83 10.76 11.47
CA ALA A 35 5.85 10.24 10.57
C ALA A 35 6.00 8.71 10.71
N THR A 36 6.75 8.11 9.79
CA THR A 36 7.12 6.69 9.84
C THR A 36 7.98 6.37 11.07
N ASP A 37 7.65 5.29 11.78
CA ASP A 37 8.27 4.94 13.08
C ASP A 37 8.36 3.41 13.28
N GLN A 38 9.27 2.96 14.14
CA GLN A 38 9.52 1.56 14.51
C GLN A 38 9.69 1.46 16.03
N ILE A 39 8.76 0.78 16.71
CA ILE A 39 8.73 0.69 18.18
C ILE A 39 8.85 -0.79 18.61
N ASP A 40 9.93 -1.14 19.30
CA ASP A 40 10.15 -2.50 19.80
C ASP A 40 10.00 -2.59 21.33
N GLY A 41 9.44 -3.71 21.80
CA GLY A 41 9.40 -4.08 23.23
C GLY A 41 8.52 -3.21 24.14
N LYS A 42 7.72 -2.27 23.61
CA LYS A 42 6.92 -1.35 24.43
C LYS A 42 5.85 -2.09 25.23
N THR A 43 5.73 -1.75 26.52
CA THR A 43 4.62 -2.18 27.38
C THR A 43 3.59 -1.07 27.47
N CYS A 44 2.41 -1.28 26.87
CA CYS A 44 1.30 -0.34 26.84
C CYS A 44 0.29 -0.61 27.96
N ASN A 45 -0.11 0.43 28.67
CA ASN A 45 -1.10 0.34 29.76
C ASN A 45 -1.99 1.60 29.81
N GLY A 46 -2.90 1.69 28.84
CA GLY A 46 -3.76 2.85 28.61
C GLY A 46 -3.26 3.78 27.51
N ASP A 47 -2.10 3.50 26.93
CA ASP A 47 -1.47 4.29 25.88
C ASP A 47 -2.40 4.51 24.67
N VAL A 48 -2.28 5.69 24.05
CA VAL A 48 -3.07 6.10 22.89
C VAL A 48 -2.14 6.49 21.76
N PHE A 49 -2.20 5.78 20.63
CA PHE A 49 -1.57 6.18 19.39
C PHE A 49 -2.56 7.03 18.60
N ASP A 50 -2.28 8.33 18.53
CA ASP A 50 -3.16 9.32 17.94
C ASP A 50 -2.74 9.64 16.50
N PHE A 51 -3.57 9.21 15.56
CA PHE A 51 -3.48 9.43 14.13
C PHE A 51 -4.43 10.55 13.67
N SER A 52 -5.07 11.29 14.58
CA SER A 52 -6.05 12.33 14.22
C SER A 52 -5.43 13.59 13.61
N SER A 53 -4.12 13.82 13.82
CA SER A 53 -3.40 15.01 13.35
C SER A 53 -2.57 14.78 12.08
N ILE A 54 -2.92 13.79 11.25
CA ILE A 54 -2.17 13.48 10.04
C ILE A 54 -2.31 14.60 8.99
N GLY A 55 -1.15 15.05 8.49
CA GLY A 55 -1.07 16.09 7.47
C GLY A 55 -1.50 15.64 6.07
N THR A 56 -1.59 16.61 5.17
CA THR A 56 -1.93 16.35 3.77
C THR A 56 -0.74 15.86 2.94
N GLY A 57 -0.99 15.02 1.95
CA GLY A 57 0.00 14.48 1.00
C GLY A 57 -0.38 13.10 0.47
N THR A 58 0.47 12.55 -0.41
CA THR A 58 0.31 11.22 -1.04
C THR A 58 1.14 10.12 -0.38
N ASP A 59 2.24 10.47 0.29
CA ASP A 59 3.13 9.49 0.93
C ASP A 59 2.45 8.77 2.10
N PHE A 60 2.83 7.51 2.33
CA PHE A 60 2.34 6.71 3.44
C PHE A 60 3.07 7.01 4.75
N ILE A 61 2.36 6.99 5.87
CA ILE A 61 2.94 6.89 7.22
C ILE A 61 3.01 5.41 7.59
N LEU A 62 4.21 4.87 7.81
CA LEU A 62 4.42 3.47 8.21
C LEU A 62 4.79 3.39 9.69
N THR A 63 3.94 2.80 10.52
CA THR A 63 4.23 2.57 11.94
C THR A 63 4.26 1.08 12.22
N THR A 64 5.43 0.53 12.53
CA THR A 64 5.54 -0.88 12.96
C THR A 64 5.79 -0.94 14.46
N MET A 65 5.08 -1.82 15.14
CA MET A 65 5.30 -2.14 16.56
C MET A 65 5.64 -3.62 16.69
N THR A 66 6.74 -3.95 17.35
CA THR A 66 7.21 -5.32 17.58
C THR A 66 7.29 -5.63 19.07
N ASN A 67 7.13 -6.90 19.44
CA ASN A 67 7.26 -7.42 20.81
C ASN A 67 6.45 -6.65 21.87
N THR A 68 5.31 -6.10 21.47
CA THR A 68 4.51 -5.18 22.29
C THR A 68 3.73 -5.94 23.35
N ILE A 69 3.78 -5.49 24.61
CA ILE A 69 2.99 -6.06 25.71
C ILE A 69 1.83 -5.12 26.03
N VAL A 70 0.59 -5.58 25.92
CA VAL A 70 -0.61 -4.79 26.23
C VAL A 70 -1.23 -5.31 27.52
N ALA A 71 -1.33 -4.46 28.53
CA ALA A 71 -1.79 -4.84 29.87
C ALA A 71 -2.75 -3.79 30.48
N GLY A 72 -3.42 -4.17 31.58
CA GLY A 72 -4.21 -3.27 32.40
C GLY A 72 -5.36 -2.57 31.65
N ALA A 73 -5.17 -1.27 31.38
CA ALA A 73 -6.15 -0.43 30.67
C ALA A 73 -6.18 -0.68 29.14
N GLY A 74 -5.15 -1.32 28.57
CA GLY A 74 -5.11 -1.66 27.15
C GLY A 74 -4.21 -0.75 26.32
N LEU A 75 -4.56 -0.62 25.03
CA LEU A 75 -3.87 0.20 24.04
C LEU A 75 -4.92 0.69 23.04
N THR A 76 -4.91 1.97 22.70
CA THR A 76 -5.88 2.57 21.76
C THR A 76 -5.19 3.09 20.51
N LEU A 77 -5.65 2.66 19.33
CA LEU A 77 -5.39 3.34 18.07
C LEU A 77 -6.55 4.31 17.82
N GLN A 78 -6.26 5.60 17.84
CA GLN A 78 -7.24 6.66 17.69
C GLN A 78 -7.03 7.38 16.35
N ALA A 79 -7.93 7.17 15.40
CA ALA A 79 -7.99 7.92 14.15
C ALA A 79 -8.95 9.11 14.26
N THR A 80 -9.19 9.84 13.16
CA THR A 80 -10.05 11.04 13.19
C THR A 80 -11.49 10.69 13.58
N PRO A 81 -12.18 11.52 14.40
CA PRO A 81 -13.58 11.26 14.80
C PRO A 81 -14.58 11.41 13.65
N HIS A 82 -14.16 12.01 12.53
CA HIS A 82 -14.94 12.20 11.32
C HIS A 82 -14.21 11.58 10.12
N LYS A 83 -14.98 11.18 9.10
CA LYS A 83 -14.44 10.66 7.83
C LYS A 83 -13.50 11.70 7.20
N PRO A 84 -12.22 11.35 6.91
CA PRO A 84 -11.29 12.25 6.23
C PRO A 84 -11.81 12.70 4.84
N PRO A 85 -11.35 13.87 4.34
CA PRO A 85 -11.62 14.31 2.97
C PRO A 85 -11.28 13.25 1.92
N ALA A 86 -12.01 13.27 0.80
CA ALA A 86 -11.88 12.27 -0.25
C ALA A 86 -10.52 12.30 -0.97
N SER A 87 -9.82 13.44 -0.91
CA SER A 87 -8.52 13.72 -1.54
C SER A 87 -7.58 14.37 -0.53
N GLY A 88 -6.29 14.03 -0.61
CA GLY A 88 -5.21 14.80 -0.01
C GLY A 88 -4.76 14.42 1.41
N THR A 89 -5.37 13.47 2.13
CA THR A 89 -4.84 12.98 3.43
C THR A 89 -3.93 11.77 3.26
N LYS A 90 -2.74 11.78 3.90
CA LYS A 90 -1.77 10.68 3.83
C LYS A 90 -2.36 9.35 4.36
N PRO A 91 -2.22 8.22 3.64
CA PRO A 91 -2.64 6.91 4.16
C PRO A 91 -1.70 6.41 5.26
N VAL A 92 -2.23 5.55 6.15
CA VAL A 92 -1.49 5.01 7.31
C VAL A 92 -1.36 3.51 7.21
N ASN A 93 -0.15 2.99 7.32
CA ASN A 93 0.13 1.56 7.44
C ASN A 93 0.63 1.26 8.86
N VAL A 94 -0.27 0.81 9.74
CA VAL A 94 0.06 0.40 11.11
C VAL A 94 0.23 -1.11 11.15
N THR A 95 1.36 -1.62 11.63
CA THR A 95 1.64 -3.06 11.72
C THR A 95 2.14 -3.46 13.11
N PHE A 96 1.33 -4.19 13.85
CA PHE A 96 1.72 -4.88 15.08
C PHE A 96 2.23 -6.28 14.74
N ARG A 97 3.42 -6.62 15.24
CA ARG A 97 4.00 -7.97 15.25
C ARG A 97 4.21 -8.40 16.70
N THR A 98 4.10 -9.70 16.97
CA THR A 98 4.42 -10.31 18.28
C THR A 98 3.79 -9.61 19.50
N THR A 99 2.49 -9.37 19.46
CA THR A 99 1.78 -8.66 20.53
C THR A 99 1.31 -9.60 21.64
N THR A 100 1.73 -9.37 22.88
CA THR A 100 1.29 -10.14 24.06
C THR A 100 0.22 -9.36 24.84
N VAL A 101 -1.02 -9.84 24.85
CA VAL A 101 -2.14 -9.21 25.59
C VAL A 101 -2.36 -9.92 26.93
N ARG A 102 -2.38 -9.17 28.03
CA ARG A 102 -2.56 -9.68 29.41
C ARG A 102 -3.80 -9.06 30.06
N ASP A 103 -4.92 -9.77 29.94
CA ASP A 103 -6.26 -9.37 30.42
C ASP A 103 -6.65 -7.91 30.10
N ALA A 104 -6.34 -7.50 28.88
CA ALA A 104 -6.46 -6.14 28.38
C ALA A 104 -7.06 -6.14 26.97
N THR A 105 -7.27 -4.95 26.40
CA THR A 105 -7.95 -4.79 25.11
C THR A 105 -7.17 -3.85 24.19
N LEU A 106 -7.07 -4.25 22.93
CA LEU A 106 -6.63 -3.44 21.79
C LEU A 106 -7.85 -2.71 21.24
N TYR A 107 -7.93 -1.40 21.42
CA TYR A 107 -9.01 -0.56 20.91
C TYR A 107 -8.62 0.06 19.57
N VAL A 108 -9.54 0.09 18.60
CA VAL A 108 -9.38 0.83 17.35
C VAL A 108 -10.61 1.72 17.16
N THR A 109 -10.40 3.03 17.08
CA THR A 109 -11.48 4.04 17.09
C THR A 109 -11.27 5.10 16.00
N GLY A 110 -12.36 5.77 15.59
CA GLY A 110 -12.34 6.79 14.53
C GLY A 110 -12.26 6.22 13.12
N TYR A 111 -11.95 7.06 12.14
CA TYR A 111 -11.87 6.75 10.72
C TYR A 111 -10.43 6.95 10.22
N PHE A 112 -9.80 5.89 9.71
CA PHE A 112 -8.50 6.03 9.07
C PHE A 112 -8.64 6.65 7.66
N PRO A 113 -7.60 7.35 7.15
CA PRO A 113 -7.55 7.84 5.77
C PRO A 113 -7.74 6.72 4.73
N ARG A 114 -8.22 7.09 3.54
CA ARG A 114 -8.37 6.16 2.40
C ARG A 114 -7.03 5.53 2.04
N GLY A 115 -7.01 4.23 1.74
CA GLY A 115 -5.81 3.46 1.43
C GLY A 115 -5.00 3.02 2.66
N SER A 116 -5.46 3.29 3.88
CA SER A 116 -4.76 2.86 5.10
C SER A 116 -4.88 1.36 5.35
N THR A 117 -3.84 0.78 5.94
CA THR A 117 -3.80 -0.60 6.42
C THR A 117 -3.55 -0.64 7.93
N VAL A 118 -4.33 -1.44 8.68
CA VAL A 118 -4.08 -1.73 10.09
C VAL A 118 -3.96 -3.24 10.27
N LYS A 119 -2.75 -3.72 10.58
CA LYS A 119 -2.41 -5.14 10.69
C LYS A 119 -1.97 -5.48 12.12
N PHE A 120 -2.52 -6.54 12.67
CA PHE A 120 -2.05 -7.23 13.86
C PHE A 120 -1.65 -8.65 13.48
N SER A 121 -0.43 -9.07 13.82
CA SER A 121 0.12 -10.38 13.46
C SER A 121 0.90 -10.98 14.64
N GLY A 122 0.70 -12.26 14.90
CA GLY A 122 1.36 -12.97 16.02
C GLY A 122 0.87 -12.52 17.39
N THR A 123 -0.45 -12.32 17.55
CA THR A 123 -1.03 -11.84 18.81
C THR A 123 -1.28 -13.01 19.77
N THR A 124 -0.65 -13.02 20.94
CA THR A 124 -0.92 -13.99 22.02
C THR A 124 -1.65 -13.32 23.17
N ALA A 125 -2.90 -13.69 23.41
CA ALA A 125 -3.74 -13.11 24.45
C ALA A 125 -4.05 -14.12 25.57
N THR A 126 -3.72 -13.76 26.82
CA THR A 126 -4.11 -14.50 28.03
C THR A 126 -5.10 -13.65 28.83
N MET A 127 -6.32 -14.13 28.97
CA MET A 127 -7.46 -13.36 29.48
C MET A 127 -8.03 -13.98 30.76
N THR A 128 -8.26 -13.16 31.77
CA THR A 128 -8.88 -13.55 33.06
C THR A 128 -10.25 -12.92 33.29
N SER A 129 -10.67 -12.03 32.39
CA SER A 129 -11.96 -11.35 32.38
C SER A 129 -12.65 -11.47 31.01
N SER A 130 -13.94 -11.15 30.97
CA SER A 130 -14.77 -11.18 29.75
C SER A 130 -14.49 -10.03 28.78
N LYS A 131 -13.34 -9.34 28.90
CA LYS A 131 -12.89 -8.32 27.96
C LYS A 131 -12.66 -8.93 26.57
N PRO A 132 -12.92 -8.17 25.49
CA PRO A 132 -12.47 -8.55 24.15
C PRO A 132 -10.94 -8.40 24.01
N VAL A 133 -10.32 -9.18 23.13
CA VAL A 133 -8.91 -8.96 22.77
C VAL A 133 -8.81 -7.72 21.88
N PHE A 134 -9.63 -7.64 20.84
CA PHE A 134 -9.77 -6.49 19.95
C PHE A 134 -11.16 -5.87 20.10
N ASN A 135 -11.24 -4.56 20.35
CA ASN A 135 -12.49 -3.81 20.36
C ASN A 135 -12.48 -2.73 19.27
N LEU A 136 -13.37 -2.90 18.30
CA LEU A 136 -13.55 -2.01 17.15
C LEU A 136 -14.98 -1.44 17.12
N GLN A 137 -15.65 -1.34 18.28
CA GLN A 137 -16.95 -0.67 18.38
C GLN A 137 -16.82 0.81 17.97
N GLY A 138 -17.71 1.26 17.08
CA GLY A 138 -17.66 2.59 16.49
C GLY A 138 -16.66 2.75 15.33
N HIS A 139 -15.87 1.71 14.98
CA HIS A 139 -15.02 1.74 13.79
C HIS A 139 -15.75 1.16 12.56
N SER A 140 -15.48 1.73 11.38
CA SER A 140 -16.07 1.32 10.11
C SER A 140 -15.02 1.49 8.98
N PRO A 141 -14.48 0.39 8.40
CA PRO A 141 -13.43 0.48 7.39
C PRO A 141 -14.00 0.91 6.03
N TYR A 142 -13.80 2.19 5.72
CA TYR A 142 -14.15 2.81 4.45
C TYR A 142 -12.87 3.04 3.65
N MET A 143 -12.62 2.25 2.59
CA MET A 143 -11.32 2.22 1.88
C MET A 143 -10.11 1.93 2.79
N VAL A 144 -10.31 1.16 3.87
CA VAL A 144 -9.28 0.80 4.86
C VAL A 144 -9.20 -0.73 4.95
N ALA A 145 -8.00 -1.30 4.89
CA ALA A 145 -7.80 -2.73 5.03
C ALA A 145 -7.34 -3.07 6.46
N MET A 146 -8.07 -3.97 7.13
CA MET A 146 -7.73 -4.44 8.47
C MET A 146 -7.41 -5.93 8.47
N PHE A 147 -6.31 -6.29 9.12
CA PHE A 147 -5.79 -7.66 9.19
C PHE A 147 -5.58 -8.04 10.65
N ILE A 148 -6.18 -9.14 11.08
CA ILE A 148 -5.93 -9.77 12.38
C ILE A 148 -5.52 -11.21 12.08
N GLU A 149 -4.21 -11.43 12.16
CA GLU A 149 -3.52 -12.63 11.73
C GLU A 149 -2.82 -13.31 12.92
N ASP A 150 -2.74 -14.63 12.91
CA ASP A 150 -1.91 -15.42 13.85
C ASP A 150 -2.22 -15.10 15.31
N THR A 151 -3.51 -15.08 15.62
CA THR A 151 -4.01 -14.73 16.95
C THR A 151 -4.29 -15.98 17.76
N LYS A 152 -3.58 -16.15 18.88
CA LYS A 152 -3.84 -17.19 19.88
C LYS A 152 -4.42 -16.55 21.14
N ALA A 153 -5.71 -16.72 21.38
CA ALA A 153 -6.41 -16.16 22.54
C ALA A 153 -6.88 -17.25 23.50
N THR A 154 -6.62 -17.10 24.80
CA THR A 154 -6.99 -18.08 25.83
C THR A 154 -7.66 -17.39 27.01
N TRP A 155 -8.89 -17.79 27.34
CA TRP A 155 -9.56 -17.39 28.56
C TRP A 155 -9.32 -18.42 29.68
N ALA A 156 -9.07 -17.96 30.89
CA ALA A 156 -8.70 -18.79 32.04
C ALA A 156 -9.83 -19.74 32.52
N SER A 157 -11.09 -19.34 32.35
CA SER A 157 -12.29 -20.14 32.65
C SER A 157 -13.43 -19.80 31.68
N SER A 158 -14.38 -20.73 31.53
CA SER A 158 -15.59 -20.53 30.72
C SER A 158 -16.57 -19.50 31.31
N SER A 159 -16.39 -19.10 32.58
CA SER A 159 -17.17 -18.05 33.26
C SER A 159 -16.59 -16.65 33.09
N ALA A 160 -15.39 -16.52 32.51
CA ALA A 160 -14.70 -15.26 32.25
C ALA A 160 -14.53 -15.00 30.74
N ASN A 161 -15.30 -15.69 29.91
CA ASN A 161 -15.23 -15.69 28.45
C ASN A 161 -15.56 -14.33 27.80
N GLY A 162 -14.58 -13.73 27.11
CA GLY A 162 -14.74 -12.58 26.19
C GLY A 162 -14.70 -13.02 24.73
N PRO A 163 -15.04 -12.17 23.75
CA PRO A 163 -14.87 -12.50 22.32
C PRO A 163 -13.43 -12.18 21.88
N VAL A 164 -12.94 -12.78 20.80
CA VAL A 164 -11.65 -12.35 20.23
C VAL A 164 -11.80 -10.93 19.66
N MET A 165 -12.83 -10.70 18.85
CA MET A 165 -13.20 -9.40 18.30
C MET A 165 -14.57 -8.94 18.80
N LEU A 166 -14.67 -7.68 19.23
CA LEU A 166 -15.93 -6.99 19.46
C LEU A 166 -16.14 -5.90 18.39
N LEU A 167 -17.26 -6.03 17.67
CA LEU A 167 -17.75 -5.12 16.64
C LEU A 167 -19.05 -4.43 17.08
N GLY A 168 -19.48 -3.39 16.35
CA GLY A 168 -20.78 -2.75 16.52
C GLY A 168 -20.70 -1.41 17.25
N GLY A 169 -21.54 -1.22 18.27
CA GLY A 169 -21.78 0.09 18.89
C GLY A 169 -23.03 0.82 18.32
N PRO A 170 -23.07 2.17 18.36
CA PRO A 170 -24.22 2.96 17.91
C PRO A 170 -24.26 3.20 16.38
N VAL A 171 -23.18 2.85 15.67
CA VAL A 171 -23.02 3.01 14.22
C VAL A 171 -22.97 1.63 13.56
N THR A 172 -23.57 1.49 12.38
CA THR A 172 -23.41 0.30 11.51
C THR A 172 -21.95 0.08 11.16
N VAL A 173 -21.47 -1.16 11.25
CA VAL A 173 -20.16 -1.56 10.74
C VAL A 173 -20.24 -1.68 9.21
N TRP A 174 -19.90 -0.61 8.49
CA TRP A 174 -19.80 -0.66 7.03
C TRP A 174 -18.37 -0.98 6.60
N VAL A 175 -18.23 -2.04 5.79
CA VAL A 175 -17.00 -2.38 5.07
C VAL A 175 -17.20 -1.93 3.62
N ARG A 176 -16.60 -0.80 3.22
CA ARG A 176 -16.94 -0.14 1.94
C ARG A 176 -15.79 0.11 0.99
N ASP A 177 -16.12 0.06 -0.29
CA ASP A 177 -15.39 0.67 -1.41
C ASP A 177 -13.90 0.25 -1.46
N GLY A 178 -13.62 -1.06 -1.32
CA GLY A 178 -12.26 -1.60 -1.21
C GLY A 178 -11.71 -1.71 0.23
N GLY A 179 -12.50 -1.32 1.24
CA GLY A 179 -12.20 -1.64 2.63
C GLY A 179 -12.33 -3.14 2.91
N SER A 180 -11.61 -3.63 3.94
CA SER A 180 -11.71 -5.03 4.36
C SER A 180 -11.46 -5.27 5.85
N PHE A 181 -12.04 -6.35 6.37
CA PHE A 181 -11.68 -7.00 7.62
C PHE A 181 -11.26 -8.43 7.33
N ASN A 182 -10.03 -8.80 7.67
CA ASN A 182 -9.47 -10.12 7.38
C ASN A 182 -9.00 -10.76 8.68
N PHE A 183 -9.76 -11.73 9.19
CA PHE A 183 -9.33 -12.62 10.28
C PHE A 183 -8.68 -13.85 9.70
N VAL A 184 -7.44 -14.16 10.10
CA VAL A 184 -6.69 -15.28 9.53
C VAL A 184 -5.95 -16.05 10.63
N ARG A 185 -6.09 -17.38 10.67
CA ARG A 185 -5.40 -18.28 11.63
C ARG A 185 -5.56 -17.83 13.08
N THR A 186 -6.80 -17.77 13.54
CA THR A 186 -7.15 -17.38 14.92
C THR A 186 -7.53 -18.60 15.74
N THR A 187 -6.69 -19.01 16.70
CA THR A 187 -7.01 -20.07 17.66
C THR A 187 -7.52 -19.46 18.96
N ALA A 188 -8.75 -19.81 19.35
CA ALA A 188 -9.40 -19.27 20.54
C ALA A 188 -9.83 -20.38 21.50
N LEU A 189 -9.23 -20.44 22.68
CA LEU A 189 -9.56 -21.40 23.73
C LEU A 189 -10.48 -20.78 24.78
N ARG A 190 -11.69 -21.34 24.92
CA ARG A 190 -12.76 -20.93 25.85
C ARG A 190 -13.24 -19.49 25.64
N ALA A 191 -13.12 -18.99 24.41
CA ALA A 191 -13.69 -17.71 24.02
C ALA A 191 -15.23 -17.77 24.05
N SER A 192 -15.85 -16.60 24.21
CA SER A 192 -17.29 -16.47 24.00
C SER A 192 -17.64 -16.54 22.51
N HIS A 193 -16.83 -15.93 21.63
CA HIS A 193 -17.01 -15.85 20.18
C HIS A 193 -15.65 -15.60 19.52
N ILE A 194 -15.47 -15.91 18.22
CA ILE A 194 -14.37 -15.31 17.45
C ILE A 194 -14.72 -13.85 17.15
N VAL A 195 -15.88 -13.61 16.54
CA VAL A 195 -16.41 -12.27 16.29
C VAL A 195 -17.78 -12.12 16.95
N LEU A 196 -17.90 -11.14 17.85
CA LEU A 196 -19.17 -10.70 18.40
C LEU A 196 -19.48 -9.30 17.90
N HIS A 197 -20.59 -9.11 17.20
CA HIS A 197 -21.18 -7.78 17.04
C HIS A 197 -22.16 -7.55 18.20
N ASP A 198 -21.88 -6.56 19.05
CA ASP A 198 -22.82 -6.07 20.05
C ASP A 198 -23.00 -4.54 19.94
N GLY A 199 -24.25 -4.14 19.72
CA GLY A 199 -24.65 -2.76 19.46
C GLY A 199 -26.00 -2.75 18.77
N ASN A 200 -26.80 -1.72 19.03
CA ASN A 200 -27.98 -1.43 18.22
C ASN A 200 -27.66 -0.15 17.45
N PRO A 201 -27.53 -0.19 16.11
CA PRO A 201 -27.22 1.01 15.34
C PRO A 201 -28.40 1.99 15.42
N THR A 202 -28.26 3.02 16.25
CA THR A 202 -29.26 4.09 16.42
C THR A 202 -29.06 5.21 15.41
N GLU A 203 -27.86 5.34 14.84
CA GLU A 203 -27.52 6.36 13.86
C GLU A 203 -27.26 5.74 12.47
N TYR A 204 -28.11 6.09 11.52
CA TYR A 204 -27.83 5.85 10.10
C TYR A 204 -27.02 7.02 9.54
N TYR A 205 -25.71 6.86 9.47
CA TYR A 205 -24.86 7.83 8.78
C TYR A 205 -25.08 7.74 7.27
N ASN A 206 -25.70 8.77 6.68
CA ASN A 206 -25.83 8.89 5.23
C ASN A 206 -24.57 9.59 4.66
N PRO A 207 -23.65 8.88 3.98
CA PRO A 207 -22.41 9.48 3.49
C PRO A 207 -22.61 10.46 2.31
N SER A 208 -23.84 10.64 1.83
CA SER A 208 -24.19 11.63 0.78
C SER A 208 -24.62 13.00 1.32
N GLY A 209 -24.55 13.24 2.63
CA GLY A 209 -24.83 14.55 3.25
C GLY A 209 -26.31 14.97 3.30
N ASN A 210 -27.20 14.27 2.58
CA ASN A 210 -28.63 14.56 2.62
C ASN A 210 -29.27 14.06 3.92
N ASN A 211 -29.65 15.01 4.78
CA ASN A 211 -30.38 14.81 6.05
C ASN A 211 -31.82 14.31 5.83
N VAL A 212 -32.00 13.06 5.42
CA VAL A 212 -33.31 12.39 5.38
C VAL A 212 -33.35 11.28 6.42
N ILE A 213 -33.78 11.65 7.63
CA ILE A 213 -34.09 10.73 8.72
C ILE A 213 -35.40 10.02 8.39
N ASN A 214 -35.35 8.87 7.71
CA ASN A 214 -36.51 8.02 7.45
C ASN A 214 -36.20 6.54 7.71
N SER A 215 -36.32 6.14 8.98
CA SER A 215 -36.78 4.84 9.49
C SER A 215 -36.28 3.51 8.87
N PHE A 216 -35.18 3.47 8.11
CA PHE A 216 -34.59 2.20 7.67
C PHE A 216 -34.05 1.42 8.87
N ARG A 217 -34.62 0.23 9.12
CA ARG A 217 -34.11 -0.72 10.12
C ARG A 217 -32.69 -1.11 9.73
N GLY A 218 -31.71 -0.59 10.48
CA GLY A 218 -30.31 -0.53 10.09
C GLY A 218 -29.64 -1.90 9.93
N TRP A 219 -28.58 -1.92 9.13
CA TRP A 219 -27.63 -3.04 9.11
C TRP A 219 -26.77 -3.00 10.38
N SER A 220 -26.49 -4.15 10.98
CA SER A 220 -25.46 -4.27 12.03
C SER A 220 -24.07 -4.24 11.41
N ILE A 221 -23.89 -5.09 10.40
CA ILE A 221 -22.71 -5.17 9.55
C ILE A 221 -23.22 -5.13 8.11
N ASP A 222 -22.61 -4.32 7.25
CA ASP A 222 -22.83 -4.40 5.80
C ASP A 222 -21.50 -4.35 5.04
N VAL A 223 -21.37 -5.20 4.03
CA VAL A 223 -20.20 -5.30 3.17
C VAL A 223 -20.61 -4.85 1.76
N TYR A 224 -20.05 -3.72 1.29
CA TYR A 224 -20.36 -3.06 0.02
C TYR A 224 -19.04 -2.84 -0.73
N GLN A 225 -18.84 -3.45 -1.90
CA GLN A 225 -17.57 -3.34 -2.66
C GLN A 225 -16.29 -3.68 -1.85
N GLY A 226 -16.41 -4.42 -0.74
CA GLY A 226 -15.32 -4.74 0.19
C GLY A 226 -15.33 -6.22 0.62
N LEU A 227 -14.47 -6.58 1.56
CA LEU A 227 -14.28 -7.97 2.03
C LEU A 227 -14.39 -8.08 3.55
N LEU A 228 -15.24 -8.96 4.07
CA LEU A 228 -15.16 -9.43 5.45
C LEU A 228 -14.87 -10.93 5.44
N SER A 229 -13.69 -11.33 5.91
CA SER A 229 -13.25 -12.72 5.95
C SER A 229 -12.89 -13.19 7.36
N ILE A 230 -13.24 -14.43 7.68
CA ILE A 230 -12.76 -15.17 8.85
C ILE A 230 -12.27 -16.53 8.34
N ASP A 231 -10.96 -16.70 8.33
CA ASP A 231 -10.30 -17.80 7.64
C ASP A 231 -9.34 -18.55 8.59
N TYR A 232 -9.35 -19.88 8.56
CA TYR A 232 -8.53 -20.74 9.43
C TYR A 232 -8.73 -20.45 10.95
N ALA A 233 -9.90 -20.01 11.40
CA ALA A 233 -10.16 -19.81 12.82
C ALA A 233 -10.57 -21.12 13.51
N ASP A 234 -9.93 -21.46 14.63
CA ASP A 234 -10.21 -22.64 15.45
C ASP A 234 -10.78 -22.22 16.81
N CYS A 235 -12.03 -22.60 17.07
CA CYS A 235 -12.75 -22.28 18.30
C CYS A 235 -12.82 -23.53 19.20
N VAL A 236 -11.91 -23.60 20.17
CA VAL A 236 -11.75 -24.73 21.09
C VAL A 236 -12.48 -24.42 22.39
N ASP A 237 -13.44 -25.26 22.78
CA ASP A 237 -14.27 -25.12 23.98
C ASP A 237 -15.01 -23.77 24.07
N CYS A 238 -15.30 -23.17 22.91
CA CYS A 238 -16.02 -21.91 22.81
C CYS A 238 -17.49 -22.06 23.25
N THR A 239 -18.02 -21.03 23.90
CA THR A 239 -19.36 -21.07 24.52
C THR A 239 -20.45 -20.40 23.69
N GLY A 240 -20.09 -19.66 22.65
CA GLY A 240 -20.96 -18.92 21.74
C GLY A 240 -20.36 -18.92 20.34
N ALA A 241 -21.13 -18.45 19.35
CA ALA A 241 -20.88 -18.71 17.94
C ALA A 241 -19.53 -18.19 17.41
N LEU A 242 -19.07 -18.75 16.28
CA LEU A 242 -17.91 -18.19 15.54
C LEU A 242 -18.16 -16.72 15.19
N LEU A 243 -19.36 -16.44 14.66
CA LEU A 243 -19.90 -15.09 14.49
C LEU A 243 -21.29 -15.01 15.14
N GLU A 244 -21.46 -14.11 16.12
CA GLU A 244 -22.79 -13.71 16.62
C GLU A 244 -23.08 -12.23 16.31
N VAL A 245 -24.29 -11.93 15.83
CA VAL A 245 -24.76 -10.56 15.57
C VAL A 245 -25.92 -10.22 16.50
N ARG A 246 -25.64 -9.54 17.61
CA ARG A 246 -26.63 -9.12 18.61
C ARG A 246 -27.36 -7.84 18.21
N LYS A 247 -28.57 -7.71 18.78
CA LYS A 247 -29.43 -6.51 18.84
C LYS A 247 -29.77 -5.86 17.49
N ALA A 248 -30.94 -6.24 16.99
CA ALA A 248 -31.81 -5.45 16.09
C ALA A 248 -31.28 -4.96 14.72
N GLY A 249 -30.08 -5.34 14.28
CA GLY A 249 -29.62 -5.09 12.92
C GLY A 249 -29.44 -6.35 12.07
N LYS A 250 -29.30 -6.11 10.76
CA LYS A 250 -29.13 -7.12 9.70
C LYS A 250 -27.66 -7.44 9.46
N LEU A 251 -27.33 -8.69 9.10
CA LEU A 251 -26.02 -9.03 8.53
C LEU A 251 -26.12 -8.92 7.00
N GLY A 252 -25.44 -7.91 6.44
CA GLY A 252 -25.49 -7.52 5.05
C GLY A 252 -24.23 -7.88 4.27
N CYS A 253 -24.46 -8.30 3.04
CA CYS A 253 -23.49 -8.23 1.97
C CYS A 253 -24.23 -7.58 0.81
N SER A 254 -24.25 -6.25 0.83
CA SER A 254 -24.84 -5.42 -0.22
C SER A 254 -23.89 -5.32 -1.42
N VAL A 255 -24.12 -4.33 -2.27
CA VAL A 255 -23.60 -4.30 -3.64
C VAL A 255 -22.12 -4.60 -3.65
N GLU A 256 -21.76 -5.70 -4.31
CA GLU A 256 -20.38 -6.04 -4.62
C GLU A 256 -19.48 -6.34 -3.41
N GLY A 257 -20.06 -6.60 -2.25
CA GLY A 257 -19.32 -7.14 -1.11
C GLY A 257 -18.97 -8.62 -1.26
N VAL A 258 -18.01 -9.07 -0.46
CA VAL A 258 -17.71 -10.48 -0.21
C VAL A 258 -17.68 -10.74 1.29
N PHE A 259 -18.50 -11.68 1.75
CA PHE A 259 -18.45 -12.26 3.09
C PHE A 259 -17.90 -13.69 2.99
N ARG A 260 -16.80 -13.99 3.69
CA ARG A 260 -16.09 -15.27 3.60
C ARG A 260 -15.87 -15.90 4.98
N LEU A 261 -16.27 -17.16 5.14
CA LEU A 261 -15.80 -18.06 6.20
C LEU A 261 -15.10 -19.25 5.54
N SER A 262 -13.77 -19.37 5.70
CA SER A 262 -13.04 -20.54 5.18
C SER A 262 -12.19 -21.28 6.22
N ASN A 263 -12.06 -22.61 6.12
CA ASN A 263 -11.21 -23.46 6.99
C ASN A 263 -11.47 -23.35 8.51
N ASN A 264 -12.66 -22.92 8.93
CA ASN A 264 -12.92 -22.69 10.35
C ASN A 264 -13.28 -23.98 11.09
N THR A 265 -12.70 -24.21 12.27
CA THR A 265 -12.98 -25.37 13.13
C THR A 265 -13.76 -24.95 14.37
N ILE A 266 -14.77 -25.74 14.74
CA ILE A 266 -15.55 -25.57 15.97
C ILE A 266 -15.79 -26.95 16.59
N ASN A 267 -15.30 -27.16 17.81
CA ASN A 267 -15.41 -28.44 18.50
C ASN A 267 -16.62 -28.55 19.46
N THR A 268 -17.34 -27.46 19.73
CA THR A 268 -18.51 -27.42 20.65
C THR A 268 -19.86 -27.38 19.92
N ALA A 269 -20.93 -27.76 20.61
CA ALA A 269 -22.31 -27.80 20.09
C ALA A 269 -22.98 -26.40 20.02
N ILE A 270 -22.25 -25.42 19.51
CA ILE A 270 -22.67 -24.04 19.22
C ILE A 270 -22.87 -23.87 17.70
N PRO A 271 -23.68 -22.93 17.22
CA PRO A 271 -23.75 -22.62 15.79
C PRO A 271 -22.47 -21.93 15.27
N VAL A 272 -22.17 -22.07 13.98
CA VAL A 272 -21.12 -21.27 13.33
C VAL A 272 -21.54 -19.81 13.26
N ILE A 273 -22.74 -19.52 12.74
CA ILE A 273 -23.34 -18.17 12.72
C ILE A 273 -24.61 -18.16 13.57
N TYR A 274 -24.71 -17.19 14.50
CA TYR A 274 -25.90 -16.97 15.31
C TYR A 274 -26.53 -15.57 15.09
N LEU A 275 -27.82 -15.57 14.74
CA LEU A 275 -28.64 -14.39 14.47
C LEU A 275 -29.86 -14.36 15.43
N PRO A 276 -29.70 -13.91 16.68
CA PRO A 276 -30.74 -13.99 17.73
C PRO A 276 -32.00 -13.14 17.52
N SER A 277 -32.06 -12.20 16.56
CA SER A 277 -33.10 -11.17 16.56
C SER A 277 -34.48 -11.67 16.07
N THR A 278 -35.53 -11.27 16.80
CA THR A 278 -36.95 -11.58 16.53
C THR A 278 -37.68 -10.47 15.76
N ILE A 279 -37.04 -9.32 15.57
CA ILE A 279 -37.66 -8.12 14.98
C ILE A 279 -37.61 -8.25 13.45
N GLY A 280 -38.64 -8.89 12.88
CA GLY A 280 -38.77 -9.27 11.46
C GLY A 280 -38.07 -8.33 10.49
N GLY A 281 -36.86 -8.74 10.07
CA GLY A 281 -35.93 -7.84 9.38
C GLY A 281 -34.66 -8.48 8.82
N CYS A 282 -34.29 -9.73 9.14
CA CYS A 282 -33.12 -10.42 8.56
C CYS A 282 -33.21 -10.65 7.03
N SER A 283 -34.18 -10.04 6.36
CA SER A 283 -34.72 -10.40 5.06
C SER A 283 -34.87 -9.21 4.09
N ASP A 284 -34.39 -8.02 4.44
CA ASP A 284 -34.40 -6.89 3.51
C ASP A 284 -33.13 -6.93 2.65
N SER A 285 -33.21 -7.74 1.59
CA SER A 285 -32.33 -7.75 0.43
C SER A 285 -30.82 -7.88 0.67
N ILE A 286 -30.32 -9.12 0.61
CA ILE A 286 -28.97 -9.35 0.08
C ILE A 286 -29.05 -8.96 -1.41
N ASN A 287 -28.37 -7.89 -1.83
CA ASN A 287 -28.40 -7.39 -3.20
C ASN A 287 -26.96 -7.33 -3.75
N ASN A 288 -26.70 -8.05 -4.83
CA ASN A 288 -25.44 -8.04 -5.60
C ASN A 288 -24.16 -8.38 -4.79
N GLY A 289 -24.26 -8.96 -3.59
CA GLY A 289 -23.12 -9.40 -2.75
C GLY A 289 -22.77 -10.88 -2.90
N ASN A 290 -21.71 -11.35 -2.24
CA ASN A 290 -21.21 -12.72 -2.37
C ASN A 290 -20.94 -13.33 -0.99
N TRP A 291 -21.37 -14.58 -0.79
CA TRP A 291 -21.18 -15.32 0.46
C TRP A 291 -20.43 -16.63 0.18
N HIS A 292 -19.35 -16.86 0.91
CA HIS A 292 -18.49 -18.02 0.72
C HIS A 292 -18.26 -18.76 2.03
N PHE A 293 -18.72 -20.01 2.11
CA PHE A 293 -18.63 -20.90 3.27
C PHE A 293 -17.90 -22.18 2.87
N SER A 294 -16.63 -22.32 3.22
CA SER A 294 -15.82 -23.45 2.75
C SER A 294 -14.90 -24.07 3.78
N GLY A 295 -14.78 -25.41 3.77
CA GLY A 295 -13.87 -26.13 4.68
C GLY A 295 -14.19 -26.01 6.16
N ILE A 296 -15.43 -25.65 6.53
CA ILE A 296 -15.83 -25.47 7.93
C ILE A 296 -15.97 -26.86 8.59
N LEU A 297 -15.15 -27.15 9.58
CA LEU A 297 -15.17 -28.37 10.39
C LEU A 297 -15.90 -28.11 11.71
N ALA A 298 -17.21 -28.34 11.72
CA ALA A 298 -18.07 -28.10 12.87
C ALA A 298 -19.08 -29.26 13.06
N PRO A 299 -18.60 -30.50 13.34
CA PRO A 299 -19.42 -31.72 13.27
C PRO A 299 -20.52 -31.81 14.34
N LEU A 300 -20.43 -31.00 15.41
CA LEU A 300 -21.45 -30.86 16.46
C LEU A 300 -22.34 -29.61 16.27
N SER A 301 -22.04 -28.78 15.27
CA SER A 301 -22.59 -27.44 15.07
C SER A 301 -23.48 -27.34 13.84
N PRO A 302 -24.61 -26.64 13.90
CA PRO A 302 -25.27 -26.15 12.70
C PRO A 302 -24.49 -24.95 12.11
N LEU A 303 -24.47 -24.79 10.78
CA LEU A 303 -23.88 -23.61 10.15
C LEU A 303 -24.64 -22.33 10.52
N PHE A 304 -25.98 -22.36 10.55
CA PHE A 304 -26.82 -21.24 10.96
C PHE A 304 -27.76 -21.57 12.13
N LYS A 305 -27.97 -20.59 13.00
CA LYS A 305 -29.05 -20.58 14.00
C LYS A 305 -29.64 -19.17 14.11
N GLY A 306 -30.97 -19.05 14.30
CA GLY A 306 -31.59 -17.75 14.51
C GLY A 306 -33.11 -17.74 14.55
N ALA A 307 -33.66 -16.65 15.09
CA ALA A 307 -35.10 -16.39 15.19
C ALA A 307 -35.66 -15.59 13.98
N CYS A 308 -34.82 -15.37 12.97
CA CYS A 308 -35.16 -14.71 11.72
C CYS A 308 -36.34 -15.39 11.00
N SER A 309 -37.07 -14.60 10.20
CA SER A 309 -38.02 -15.10 9.20
C SER A 309 -37.40 -16.26 8.38
N PRO A 310 -38.17 -17.27 7.94
CA PRO A 310 -37.67 -18.50 7.32
C PRO A 310 -36.88 -18.37 6.02
N PHE A 311 -36.38 -17.19 5.65
CA PHE A 311 -35.60 -16.98 4.45
C PHE A 311 -34.35 -16.16 4.78
N LEU A 312 -33.20 -16.63 4.29
CA LEU A 312 -32.22 -15.74 3.69
C LEU A 312 -32.76 -15.43 2.28
N PRO A 313 -33.49 -14.31 2.04
CA PRO A 313 -33.90 -13.95 0.70
C PRO A 313 -32.67 -13.47 -0.04
N ILE A 314 -32.10 -14.40 -0.79
CA ILE A 314 -31.16 -14.10 -1.85
C ILE A 314 -31.98 -13.33 -2.90
N SER A 315 -31.80 -12.01 -2.97
CA SER A 315 -32.34 -11.18 -4.06
C SER A 315 -31.24 -10.88 -5.07
N ASN A 316 -31.65 -10.46 -6.27
CA ASN A 316 -30.84 -9.85 -7.33
C ASN A 316 -29.31 -10.03 -7.23
N ALA A 317 -28.74 -10.86 -8.11
CA ALA A 317 -27.32 -10.98 -8.43
C ALA A 317 -26.38 -11.41 -7.29
N VAL A 318 -26.87 -12.19 -6.33
CA VAL A 318 -26.05 -12.71 -5.22
C VAL A 318 -25.49 -14.11 -5.51
N SER A 319 -24.22 -14.33 -5.18
CA SER A 319 -23.60 -15.66 -5.13
C SER A 319 -23.57 -16.20 -3.70
N VAL A 320 -23.95 -17.46 -3.48
CA VAL A 320 -23.80 -18.15 -2.20
C VAL A 320 -23.16 -19.52 -2.43
N THR A 321 -21.97 -19.71 -1.88
CA THR A 321 -21.19 -20.94 -2.04
C THR A 321 -21.02 -21.65 -0.72
N ILE A 322 -21.38 -22.92 -0.67
CA ILE A 322 -21.26 -23.77 0.52
C ILE A 322 -20.58 -25.09 0.13
N MET A 323 -19.27 -25.22 0.37
CA MET A 323 -18.48 -26.36 -0.11
C MET A 323 -17.49 -26.94 0.92
N HIS A 324 -17.16 -28.23 0.83
CA HIS A 324 -16.14 -28.89 1.69
C HIS A 324 -16.40 -28.83 3.21
N ASN A 325 -17.61 -28.48 3.65
CA ASN A 325 -17.91 -28.33 5.08
C ASN A 325 -18.28 -29.67 5.72
N ASN A 326 -17.92 -29.89 6.97
CA ASN A 326 -18.36 -31.02 7.80
C ASN A 326 -19.16 -30.47 9.00
N LEU A 327 -20.48 -30.54 8.92
CA LEU A 327 -21.40 -29.84 9.83
C LEU A 327 -22.35 -30.83 10.50
N LYS A 328 -22.94 -30.46 11.65
CA LYS A 328 -24.09 -31.20 12.19
C LYS A 328 -25.32 -31.06 11.30
N ALA A 329 -25.56 -29.85 10.81
CA ALA A 329 -26.63 -29.47 9.90
C ALA A 329 -26.28 -28.14 9.20
N PHE A 330 -26.95 -27.81 8.10
CA PHE A 330 -26.87 -26.43 7.56
C PHE A 330 -27.59 -25.43 8.45
N VAL A 331 -28.71 -25.82 9.07
CA VAL A 331 -29.49 -24.98 9.98
C VAL A 331 -29.88 -25.79 11.23
N ASP A 332 -29.86 -25.13 12.39
CA ASP A 332 -30.41 -25.67 13.64
C ASP A 332 -31.92 -25.97 13.49
N PRO A 333 -32.41 -27.20 13.78
CA PRO A 333 -33.82 -27.56 13.61
C PRO A 333 -34.83 -26.74 14.44
N SER A 334 -34.37 -26.00 15.45
CA SER A 334 -35.20 -25.06 16.23
C SER A 334 -35.29 -23.65 15.60
N SER A 335 -34.51 -23.37 14.55
CA SER A 335 -34.55 -22.10 13.83
C SER A 335 -35.59 -22.13 12.73
N ALA A 336 -36.17 -20.97 12.44
CA ALA A 336 -37.07 -20.85 11.29
C ALA A 336 -36.31 -20.79 9.94
N VAL A 337 -35.03 -20.41 9.93
CA VAL A 337 -34.21 -20.15 8.73
C VAL A 337 -34.26 -21.31 7.72
N LEU A 338 -34.76 -21.04 6.52
CA LEU A 338 -34.50 -21.85 5.32
C LEU A 338 -33.63 -21.03 4.36
N LEU A 339 -32.76 -21.72 3.62
CA LEU A 339 -32.19 -21.19 2.39
C LEU A 339 -33.30 -21.22 1.34
N ALA A 340 -33.45 -20.14 0.55
CA ALA A 340 -34.36 -20.12 -0.59
C ALA A 340 -33.78 -19.30 -1.74
N CYS A 341 -33.75 -19.92 -2.92
CA CYS A 341 -33.44 -19.23 -4.16
C CYS A 341 -34.59 -18.27 -4.52
N ARG A 342 -34.26 -17.03 -4.92
CA ARG A 342 -35.15 -16.18 -5.73
C ARG A 342 -34.53 -15.94 -7.10
N SER A 343 -35.28 -15.30 -7.97
CA SER A 343 -34.83 -14.89 -9.31
C SER A 343 -33.46 -14.20 -9.29
N SER A 344 -32.56 -14.67 -10.15
CA SER A 344 -31.22 -14.10 -10.38
C SER A 344 -30.22 -14.35 -9.25
N SER A 345 -30.19 -15.56 -8.70
CA SER A 345 -29.26 -16.01 -7.65
C SER A 345 -28.32 -17.09 -8.19
N ASN A 346 -27.13 -17.22 -7.60
CA ASN A 346 -26.19 -18.31 -7.88
C ASN A 346 -25.86 -19.07 -6.59
N VAL A 347 -26.62 -20.12 -6.25
CA VAL A 347 -26.34 -20.99 -5.09
C VAL A 347 -25.54 -22.22 -5.51
N VAL A 348 -24.29 -22.32 -5.08
CA VAL A 348 -23.34 -23.38 -5.46
C VAL A 348 -22.96 -24.25 -4.26
N MET A 349 -23.07 -25.58 -4.38
CA MET A 349 -22.75 -26.51 -3.28
C MET A 349 -22.05 -27.79 -3.74
N GLY A 350 -21.10 -28.30 -2.95
CA GLY A 350 -20.33 -29.50 -3.29
C GLY A 350 -19.47 -30.01 -2.13
N ASN A 351 -19.20 -31.31 -2.09
CA ASN A 351 -18.34 -31.96 -1.09
C ASN A 351 -18.70 -31.66 0.40
N ASN A 352 -19.97 -31.45 0.73
CA ASN A 352 -20.37 -31.25 2.13
C ASN A 352 -20.65 -32.59 2.83
N THR A 353 -20.33 -32.67 4.11
CA THR A 353 -20.64 -33.76 5.03
C THR A 353 -21.59 -33.26 6.10
N ILE A 354 -22.75 -33.89 6.25
CA ILE A 354 -23.78 -33.50 7.21
C ILE A 354 -24.03 -34.65 8.18
N ASN A 355 -23.92 -34.37 9.48
CA ASN A 355 -24.09 -35.36 10.55
C ASN A 355 -23.23 -36.63 10.33
N GLY A 356 -21.99 -36.45 9.85
CA GLY A 356 -21.06 -37.53 9.51
C GLY A 356 -21.30 -38.24 8.16
N VAL A 357 -22.34 -37.86 7.41
CA VAL A 357 -22.66 -38.43 6.09
C VAL A 357 -22.17 -37.51 4.99
N LYS A 358 -21.18 -37.92 4.20
CA LYS A 358 -20.75 -37.19 2.99
C LYS A 358 -21.88 -37.20 1.96
N LEU A 359 -22.35 -36.03 1.57
CA LEU A 359 -23.37 -35.86 0.54
C LEU A 359 -22.77 -36.16 -0.83
N ALA A 360 -23.49 -36.93 -1.64
CA ALA A 360 -23.12 -37.12 -3.04
C ALA A 360 -23.21 -35.78 -3.80
N SER A 361 -22.35 -35.56 -4.80
CA SER A 361 -22.40 -34.40 -5.70
C SER A 361 -23.55 -34.50 -6.72
N THR A 362 -24.78 -34.67 -6.23
CA THR A 362 -26.03 -34.67 -7.00
C THR A 362 -27.03 -33.74 -6.33
N ALA A 363 -27.84 -33.02 -7.11
CA ALA A 363 -28.80 -32.08 -6.56
C ALA A 363 -29.79 -32.75 -5.59
N ALA A 364 -30.27 -33.95 -5.93
CA ALA A 364 -31.19 -34.72 -5.09
C ALA A 364 -30.65 -35.01 -3.69
N ALA A 365 -29.33 -35.22 -3.54
CA ALA A 365 -28.71 -35.47 -2.23
C ALA A 365 -28.78 -34.25 -1.31
N TYR A 366 -28.68 -33.03 -1.85
CA TYR A 366 -28.80 -31.78 -1.09
C TYR A 366 -30.26 -31.38 -0.86
N THR A 367 -31.13 -31.58 -1.86
CA THR A 367 -32.59 -31.35 -1.72
C THR A 367 -33.21 -32.21 -0.62
N ALA A 368 -32.69 -33.43 -0.39
CA ALA A 368 -33.12 -34.29 0.72
C ALA A 368 -32.87 -33.70 2.13
N TYR A 369 -32.02 -32.68 2.26
CA TYR A 369 -31.77 -31.95 3.51
C TYR A 369 -32.50 -30.59 3.54
N ASN A 370 -33.52 -30.40 2.69
CA ASN A 370 -34.26 -29.14 2.50
C ASN A 370 -33.37 -27.95 2.10
N VAL A 371 -32.27 -28.21 1.39
CA VAL A 371 -31.37 -27.18 0.89
C VAL A 371 -31.56 -26.98 -0.61
N PRO A 372 -32.15 -25.86 -1.05
CA PRO A 372 -32.23 -25.51 -2.46
C PRO A 372 -30.88 -24.96 -2.96
N LEU A 373 -30.55 -25.28 -4.21
CA LEU A 373 -29.31 -24.89 -4.89
C LEU A 373 -29.52 -24.74 -6.41
N ASP A 374 -28.66 -23.97 -7.06
CA ASP A 374 -28.62 -23.81 -8.52
C ASP A 374 -27.62 -24.77 -9.15
N VAL A 375 -26.43 -24.90 -8.58
CA VAL A 375 -25.31 -25.69 -9.11
C VAL A 375 -24.79 -26.65 -8.05
N VAL A 376 -24.67 -27.93 -8.39
CA VAL A 376 -23.93 -28.90 -7.58
C VAL A 376 -22.56 -29.16 -8.20
N THR A 377 -21.52 -29.14 -7.37
CA THR A 377 -20.12 -29.31 -7.75
C THR A 377 -19.49 -30.55 -7.13
N ASP A 378 -18.34 -30.97 -7.68
CA ASP A 378 -17.46 -31.94 -7.04
C ASP A 378 -16.41 -31.31 -6.13
N ASP A 379 -15.58 -32.18 -5.58
CA ASP A 379 -14.46 -31.90 -4.69
C ASP A 379 -13.37 -31.01 -5.32
N THR A 380 -13.50 -30.60 -6.59
CA THR A 380 -12.62 -29.64 -7.28
C THR A 380 -13.35 -28.38 -7.77
N GLY A 381 -14.63 -28.19 -7.41
CA GLY A 381 -15.41 -27.01 -7.84
C GLY A 381 -15.94 -27.08 -9.28
N MET A 382 -15.84 -28.25 -9.93
CA MET A 382 -16.35 -28.45 -11.29
C MET A 382 -17.84 -28.83 -11.25
N VAL A 383 -18.63 -28.33 -12.20
CA VAL A 383 -20.09 -28.53 -12.22
C VAL A 383 -20.43 -30.01 -12.47
N LYS A 384 -21.16 -30.64 -11.55
CA LYS A 384 -21.72 -32.00 -11.69
C LYS A 384 -23.18 -32.03 -12.11
N GLY A 385 -23.92 -30.94 -11.87
CA GLY A 385 -25.33 -30.83 -12.25
C GLY A 385 -25.97 -29.58 -11.67
N TYR A 386 -27.29 -29.52 -11.73
CA TYR A 386 -28.08 -28.36 -11.29
C TYR A 386 -29.24 -28.77 -10.41
N GLY A 387 -29.60 -27.89 -9.48
CA GLY A 387 -30.75 -28.10 -8.60
C GLY A 387 -32.06 -27.56 -9.15
N THR A 388 -33.07 -27.59 -8.29
CA THR A 388 -34.47 -27.26 -8.61
C THR A 388 -34.77 -25.76 -8.60
N CYS A 389 -33.77 -24.89 -8.38
CA CYS A 389 -33.97 -23.44 -8.20
C CYS A 389 -34.46 -22.65 -9.42
N GLY A 390 -34.57 -23.28 -10.60
CA GLY A 390 -35.46 -22.81 -11.67
C GLY A 390 -34.97 -21.57 -12.43
N SER A 391 -34.45 -21.84 -13.64
CA SER A 391 -34.28 -20.92 -14.79
C SER A 391 -33.47 -19.61 -14.65
N SER A 392 -33.15 -19.12 -13.45
CA SER A 392 -32.59 -17.76 -13.26
C SER A 392 -31.18 -17.75 -12.66
N PHE A 393 -30.28 -18.55 -13.24
CA PHE A 393 -28.84 -18.44 -12.99
C PHE A 393 -28.35 -17.07 -13.48
N TYR A 394 -27.59 -16.34 -12.67
CA TYR A 394 -27.03 -15.07 -13.10
C TYR A 394 -25.81 -15.29 -14.00
N GLY A 395 -25.89 -14.79 -15.22
CA GLY A 395 -24.85 -14.92 -16.25
C GLY A 395 -24.95 -16.22 -17.05
N THR A 396 -23.88 -16.56 -17.76
CA THR A 396 -23.84 -17.79 -18.57
C THR A 396 -23.68 -19.01 -17.67
N LYS A 397 -24.67 -19.90 -17.68
CA LYS A 397 -24.67 -21.16 -16.94
C LYS A 397 -23.50 -22.08 -17.38
N PRO A 398 -22.47 -22.33 -16.55
CA PRO A 398 -21.32 -23.14 -16.93
C PRO A 398 -21.75 -24.60 -17.13
N ALA A 399 -21.30 -25.26 -18.19
CA ALA A 399 -21.74 -26.62 -18.53
C ALA A 399 -21.28 -27.68 -17.51
N VAL A 400 -21.90 -28.87 -17.53
CA VAL A 400 -21.45 -30.00 -16.69
C VAL A 400 -20.04 -30.41 -17.11
N GLY A 401 -19.10 -30.40 -16.16
CA GLY A 401 -17.67 -30.60 -16.40
C GLY A 401 -16.83 -29.33 -16.51
N GLU A 402 -17.46 -28.14 -16.53
CA GLU A 402 -16.78 -26.83 -16.53
C GLU A 402 -16.57 -26.28 -15.11
N PRO A 403 -15.64 -25.32 -14.89
CA PRO A 403 -15.47 -24.69 -13.58
C PRO A 403 -16.70 -23.83 -13.21
N SER A 404 -17.10 -23.89 -11.93
CA SER A 404 -18.27 -23.17 -11.44
C SER A 404 -18.00 -21.71 -11.08
N THR A 405 -19.05 -20.88 -11.05
CA THR A 405 -19.05 -19.49 -10.54
C THR A 405 -18.87 -19.38 -9.02
N ALA A 406 -18.52 -20.47 -8.32
CA ALA A 406 -18.56 -20.56 -6.86
C ALA A 406 -17.82 -19.42 -6.14
N PHE A 407 -16.71 -18.97 -6.69
CA PHE A 407 -15.86 -17.95 -6.09
C PHE A 407 -16.00 -16.58 -6.77
N CYS A 408 -16.75 -16.50 -7.88
CA CYS A 408 -16.77 -15.29 -8.70
C CYS A 408 -17.74 -14.24 -8.17
N GLN A 409 -17.22 -13.04 -7.95
CA GLN A 409 -18.04 -11.85 -7.74
C GLN A 409 -18.87 -11.53 -8.99
N VAL A 410 -20.18 -11.70 -8.83
CA VAL A 410 -21.17 -11.85 -9.91
C VAL A 410 -21.17 -10.72 -10.95
N THR A 411 -20.78 -9.49 -10.59
CA THR A 411 -20.73 -8.34 -11.51
C THR A 411 -19.35 -8.08 -12.16
N PHE A 412 -18.27 -8.67 -11.63
CA PHE A 412 -16.88 -8.31 -11.97
C PHE A 412 -16.01 -9.40 -12.59
N PHE A 413 -16.52 -10.61 -12.78
CA PHE A 413 -15.84 -11.59 -13.64
C PHE A 413 -16.32 -11.49 -15.10
N ASN A 414 -15.41 -11.72 -16.04
CA ASN A 414 -15.67 -11.81 -17.47
C ASN A 414 -15.77 -13.26 -17.95
N SER A 415 -14.96 -14.14 -17.37
CA SER A 415 -14.94 -15.58 -17.66
C SER A 415 -14.37 -16.35 -16.47
N ILE A 416 -14.37 -17.69 -16.56
CA ILE A 416 -13.85 -18.57 -15.51
C ILE A 416 -12.87 -19.54 -16.15
N THR A 417 -11.67 -19.59 -15.58
CA THR A 417 -10.62 -20.56 -15.89
C THR A 417 -10.52 -21.60 -14.78
N THR A 418 -9.70 -22.63 -14.99
CA THR A 418 -9.23 -23.47 -13.89
C THR A 418 -7.80 -23.07 -13.60
N GLU A 419 -7.49 -22.65 -12.38
CA GLU A 419 -6.10 -22.50 -11.94
C GLU A 419 -5.62 -23.77 -11.25
N TYR A 420 -4.32 -24.03 -11.42
CA TYR A 420 -3.58 -25.08 -10.73
C TYR A 420 -2.91 -24.46 -9.52
N VAL A 421 -3.20 -24.96 -8.32
CA VAL A 421 -2.59 -24.45 -7.08
C VAL A 421 -1.27 -25.21 -6.84
N PRO A 422 -0.10 -24.54 -6.84
CA PRO A 422 1.21 -25.19 -6.64
C PRO A 422 1.38 -25.85 -5.24
N PRO A 423 2.39 -26.71 -5.06
CA PRO A 423 2.20 -28.00 -4.40
C PRO A 423 2.43 -28.02 -2.88
N VAL A 424 1.86 -29.05 -2.24
CA VAL A 424 2.27 -29.53 -0.89
C VAL A 424 2.50 -31.05 -0.86
N THR A 425 1.87 -31.84 -1.74
CA THR A 425 2.18 -33.27 -2.01
C THR A 425 1.79 -33.64 -3.45
N ASN A 426 1.87 -34.93 -3.82
CA ASN A 426 1.63 -35.53 -5.16
C ASN A 426 0.23 -35.31 -5.80
N TYR A 427 -0.57 -34.36 -5.31
CA TYR A 427 -1.87 -34.00 -5.86
C TYR A 427 -1.84 -32.59 -6.44
N VAL A 428 -1.92 -32.50 -7.77
CA VAL A 428 -2.12 -31.25 -8.50
C VAL A 428 -3.58 -30.82 -8.36
N TRP A 429 -3.85 -29.88 -7.44
CA TRP A 429 -5.22 -29.42 -7.18
C TRP A 429 -5.68 -28.35 -8.18
N LYS A 430 -6.99 -28.32 -8.42
CA LYS A 430 -7.67 -27.45 -9.40
C LYS A 430 -8.80 -26.71 -8.69
N ARG A 431 -8.91 -25.39 -8.94
CA ARG A 431 -10.11 -24.62 -8.60
C ARG A 431 -10.56 -23.72 -9.76
N PRO A 432 -11.86 -23.40 -9.83
CA PRO A 432 -12.35 -22.25 -10.58
C PRO A 432 -11.60 -20.98 -10.17
N GLN A 433 -11.01 -20.31 -11.15
CA GLN A 433 -10.40 -19.00 -11.04
C GLN A 433 -11.24 -18.04 -11.88
N CYS A 434 -11.63 -16.90 -11.31
CA CYS A 434 -12.44 -15.93 -12.01
C CYS A 434 -11.54 -14.91 -12.71
N ASN A 435 -11.70 -14.76 -14.02
CA ASN A 435 -10.98 -13.76 -14.81
C ASN A 435 -11.70 -12.43 -14.66
N CYS A 436 -11.06 -11.50 -13.97
CA CYS A 436 -11.70 -10.28 -13.50
C CYS A 436 -11.72 -9.17 -14.54
N LYS A 437 -12.64 -8.22 -14.37
CA LYS A 437 -12.60 -6.91 -15.00
C LYS A 437 -11.44 -6.10 -14.41
N GLU A 438 -11.03 -5.08 -15.15
CA GLU A 438 -9.99 -4.14 -14.73
C GLU A 438 -10.29 -3.52 -13.35
N GLY A 439 -9.23 -3.30 -12.55
CA GLY A 439 -9.34 -2.81 -11.17
C GLY A 439 -9.91 -3.82 -10.16
N ARG A 440 -9.94 -5.12 -10.47
CA ARG A 440 -10.44 -6.19 -9.57
C ARG A 440 -9.49 -7.38 -9.55
N TYR A 441 -9.37 -8.04 -8.38
CA TYR A 441 -8.36 -9.07 -8.15
C TYR A 441 -8.92 -10.50 -8.15
N PRO A 442 -8.28 -11.47 -8.84
CA PRO A 442 -8.63 -12.89 -8.77
C PRO A 442 -8.24 -13.49 -7.40
N PRO A 443 -8.77 -14.67 -7.03
CA PRO A 443 -9.74 -15.48 -7.78
C PRO A 443 -11.19 -15.02 -7.56
N TYR A 444 -11.45 -14.02 -6.70
CA TYR A 444 -12.81 -13.63 -6.31
C TYR A 444 -13.38 -12.43 -7.10
N CYS A 445 -12.55 -11.65 -7.79
CA CYS A 445 -12.92 -10.41 -8.51
C CYS A 445 -13.46 -9.27 -7.65
N THR A 446 -12.82 -9.06 -6.49
CA THR A 446 -13.14 -7.99 -5.54
C THR A 446 -12.21 -6.77 -5.72
N ALA A 447 -12.51 -5.65 -5.05
CA ALA A 447 -11.58 -4.49 -5.00
C ALA A 447 -10.33 -4.75 -4.14
N THR A 448 -10.32 -5.82 -3.35
CA THR A 448 -9.18 -6.23 -2.52
C THR A 448 -8.53 -7.50 -3.09
N TYR A 449 -7.20 -7.56 -3.06
CA TYR A 449 -6.45 -8.77 -3.37
C TYR A 449 -6.86 -9.92 -2.42
N ASP A 450 -6.73 -11.17 -2.86
CA ASP A 450 -7.01 -12.33 -2.00
C ASP A 450 -5.94 -12.45 -0.92
N PRO A 451 -6.23 -12.16 0.37
CA PRO A 451 -5.22 -12.17 1.42
C PRO A 451 -4.73 -13.59 1.77
N LEU A 452 -5.25 -14.60 1.07
CA LEU A 452 -4.89 -16.00 1.20
C LEU A 452 -4.60 -16.62 -0.17
N LEU A 453 -3.34 -16.95 -0.40
CA LEU A 453 -2.90 -17.73 -1.57
C LEU A 453 -3.55 -19.13 -1.66
N TYR A 454 -4.19 -19.64 -0.60
CA TYR A 454 -4.60 -21.04 -0.48
C TYR A 454 -6.06 -21.23 -0.03
N TYR A 455 -6.74 -22.14 -0.73
CA TYR A 455 -8.13 -22.52 -0.53
C TYR A 455 -8.28 -23.64 0.53
N ALA A 456 -9.53 -23.98 0.84
CA ALA A 456 -9.88 -24.95 1.86
C ALA A 456 -9.44 -26.40 1.65
N GLY A 457 -9.02 -27.04 2.75
CA GLY A 457 -8.79 -28.49 2.84
C GLY A 457 -7.34 -28.93 3.09
N TYR A 458 -6.35 -28.03 3.01
CA TYR A 458 -4.96 -28.36 3.34
C TYR A 458 -4.36 -27.34 4.30
N THR A 459 -3.68 -27.86 5.33
CA THR A 459 -2.76 -27.09 6.15
C THR A 459 -1.63 -26.59 5.25
N PHE A 460 -1.51 -25.28 5.11
CA PHE A 460 -0.26 -24.67 4.66
C PHE A 460 0.84 -25.13 5.62
N THR A 461 1.74 -25.97 5.15
CA THR A 461 2.99 -26.24 5.86
C THR A 461 3.83 -24.97 5.68
N PRO A 462 4.11 -24.18 6.74
CA PRO A 462 4.94 -23.00 6.59
C PRO A 462 6.32 -23.38 6.04
N PRO A 463 7.00 -22.46 5.33
CA PRO A 463 8.38 -22.67 4.93
C PRO A 463 9.20 -23.10 6.17
N PRO A 464 10.14 -24.04 6.02
CA PRO A 464 10.87 -24.59 7.15
C PRO A 464 11.54 -23.46 7.95
N CYS A 465 11.47 -23.58 9.29
CA CYS A 465 12.07 -22.62 10.19
C CYS A 465 13.54 -22.39 9.88
N THR A 466 13.95 -21.12 9.76
CA THR A 466 15.37 -20.75 9.77
C THR A 466 15.90 -20.66 11.21
N VAL A 467 15.00 -20.55 12.21
CA VAL A 467 15.36 -20.61 13.63
C VAL A 467 15.75 -22.03 14.06
N LYS A 468 17.02 -22.23 14.41
CA LYS A 468 17.55 -23.50 14.91
C LYS A 468 16.84 -23.95 16.19
N ASN A 469 16.58 -25.26 16.31
CA ASN A 469 15.85 -25.89 17.42
C ASN A 469 14.40 -25.39 17.59
N CYS A 470 13.85 -24.72 16.59
CA CYS A 470 12.43 -24.39 16.56
C CYS A 470 11.59 -25.56 16.02
N ALA A 471 10.54 -25.95 16.76
CA ALA A 471 9.57 -26.94 16.30
C ALA A 471 8.52 -26.33 15.36
N ASN A 472 8.07 -25.09 15.63
CA ASN A 472 7.11 -24.36 14.79
C ASN A 472 7.42 -22.86 14.81
N CYS A 473 7.56 -22.24 13.65
CA CYS A 473 7.76 -20.80 13.54
C CYS A 473 6.45 -20.04 13.68
N VAL A 474 6.55 -18.75 14.03
CA VAL A 474 5.42 -17.83 13.93
C VAL A 474 5.06 -17.73 12.45
N TRP A 475 3.83 -18.06 12.11
CA TRP A 475 3.40 -18.14 10.72
C TRP A 475 3.64 -16.81 10.00
N GLY A 476 4.12 -16.88 8.75
CA GLY A 476 4.49 -15.70 7.97
C GLY A 476 5.90 -15.16 8.23
N PHE A 477 6.60 -15.67 9.26
CA PHE A 477 7.96 -15.27 9.63
C PHE A 477 8.83 -16.52 9.83
N SER A 478 9.62 -16.90 8.83
CA SER A 478 10.53 -18.06 8.91
C SER A 478 11.65 -17.88 9.95
N ASP A 479 11.95 -16.62 10.29
CA ASP A 479 13.00 -16.13 11.19
C ASP A 479 12.57 -16.00 12.66
N LEU A 480 11.37 -16.45 13.02
CA LEU A 480 10.82 -16.26 14.37
C LEU A 480 10.14 -17.52 14.91
N CYS A 481 10.49 -17.96 16.12
CA CYS A 481 10.00 -19.21 16.69
C CYS A 481 8.78 -19.03 17.61
N SER A 482 7.76 -19.86 17.41
CA SER A 482 6.55 -19.92 18.27
C SER A 482 6.62 -21.01 19.35
N THR A 483 7.24 -22.15 19.02
CA THR A 483 7.51 -23.25 19.95
C THR A 483 8.83 -23.93 19.61
N CYS A 484 9.72 -24.09 20.57
CA CYS A 484 10.95 -24.85 20.41
C CYS A 484 10.71 -26.36 20.44
N VAL A 485 11.71 -27.14 20.01
CA VAL A 485 11.74 -28.60 20.22
C VAL A 485 11.96 -28.93 21.70
N ASP A 486 11.71 -30.18 22.10
CA ASP A 486 11.84 -30.64 23.48
C ASP A 486 13.20 -30.28 24.11
N ASN A 487 13.18 -29.89 25.39
CA ASN A 487 14.29 -29.36 26.18
C ASN A 487 14.75 -27.93 25.85
N TYR A 488 14.06 -27.19 24.97
CA TYR A 488 14.34 -25.78 24.69
C TYR A 488 13.15 -24.85 25.03
N LYS A 489 13.44 -23.59 25.39
CA LYS A 489 12.49 -22.49 25.57
C LYS A 489 12.83 -21.34 24.63
N THR A 490 11.84 -20.54 24.23
CA THR A 490 12.06 -19.39 23.34
C THR A 490 12.81 -18.26 24.07
N SER A 491 13.68 -17.55 23.35
CA SER A 491 14.28 -16.31 23.83
C SER A 491 13.24 -15.18 23.91
N PRO A 492 13.45 -14.11 24.72
CA PRO A 492 12.48 -13.04 24.90
C PRO A 492 12.08 -12.28 23.63
N ASP A 493 12.95 -12.29 22.61
CA ASP A 493 12.76 -11.70 21.28
C ASP A 493 12.21 -12.70 20.23
N GLY A 494 11.99 -13.97 20.61
CA GLY A 494 11.46 -15.03 19.75
C GLY A 494 12.41 -15.54 18.66
N LYS A 495 13.60 -14.95 18.47
CA LYS A 495 14.53 -15.28 17.37
C LYS A 495 15.40 -16.50 17.62
N SER A 496 15.38 -17.08 18.83
CA SER A 496 16.18 -18.25 19.17
C SER A 496 15.50 -19.19 20.17
N CYS A 497 15.99 -20.42 20.23
CA CYS A 497 15.59 -21.44 21.19
C CYS A 497 16.78 -21.78 22.08
N VAL A 498 16.66 -21.56 23.39
CA VAL A 498 17.71 -21.78 24.40
C VAL A 498 17.38 -22.98 25.28
N GLU A 499 18.38 -23.73 25.71
CA GLU A 499 18.19 -24.96 26.49
C GLU A 499 17.55 -24.69 27.87
N MET A 500 16.66 -25.58 28.32
CA MET A 500 16.05 -25.54 29.65
C MET A 500 16.94 -26.24 30.68
N VAL A 501 17.19 -25.60 31.82
CA VAL A 501 18.07 -26.13 32.88
C VAL A 501 17.33 -26.21 34.21
N CYS A 502 17.27 -27.41 34.79
CA CYS A 502 16.59 -27.64 36.08
C CYS A 502 17.36 -26.97 37.23
N ALA A 503 16.80 -25.91 37.81
CA ALA A 503 17.45 -25.10 38.84
C ALA A 503 17.22 -25.63 40.27
N VAL A 504 16.44 -26.70 40.45
CA VAL A 504 16.13 -27.27 41.78
C VAL A 504 17.30 -28.12 42.29
N LYS A 505 17.96 -27.64 43.34
CA LYS A 505 19.04 -28.39 44.02
C LYS A 505 18.56 -29.77 44.49
N ASN A 506 19.40 -30.79 44.29
CA ASN A 506 19.13 -32.20 44.58
C ASN A 506 17.94 -32.81 43.79
N CYS A 507 17.56 -32.22 42.66
CA CYS A 507 16.59 -32.78 41.72
C CYS A 507 17.30 -33.30 40.46
N GLY A 508 17.03 -34.55 40.06
CA GLY A 508 17.47 -35.13 38.80
C GLY A 508 16.49 -34.91 37.64
N ASN A 509 15.20 -34.70 37.92
CA ASN A 509 14.15 -34.49 36.91
C ASN A 509 13.15 -33.41 37.35
N CYS A 510 13.19 -32.23 36.70
CA CYS A 510 12.19 -31.18 36.89
C CYS A 510 10.83 -31.54 36.25
N VAL A 511 9.74 -30.94 36.73
CA VAL A 511 8.42 -31.05 36.09
C VAL A 511 8.46 -30.34 34.74
N THR A 512 7.83 -30.93 33.72
CA THR A 512 7.86 -30.44 32.33
C THR A 512 7.43 -28.98 32.26
N ASN A 513 8.22 -28.14 31.58
CA ASN A 513 8.05 -26.70 31.43
C ASN A 513 8.13 -25.86 32.72
N THR A 514 8.75 -26.38 33.80
CA THR A 514 9.09 -25.60 35.00
C THR A 514 10.52 -25.89 35.45
N GLU A 515 11.37 -24.86 35.50
CA GLU A 515 12.78 -24.99 35.94
C GLU A 515 12.93 -24.97 37.47
N ASP A 516 11.86 -24.63 38.20
CA ASP A 516 11.82 -24.39 39.65
C ASP A 516 11.11 -25.48 40.48
N GLN A 517 10.55 -26.52 39.84
CA GLN A 517 9.77 -27.57 40.52
C GLN A 517 10.28 -28.98 40.16
N CYS A 518 10.56 -29.80 41.18
CA CYS A 518 11.01 -31.18 40.98
C CYS A 518 9.83 -32.14 40.77
N GLN A 519 10.01 -33.20 39.98
CA GLN A 519 9.05 -34.30 39.93
C GLN A 519 9.01 -35.05 41.27
N SER A 520 7.86 -35.65 41.62
CA SER A 520 7.68 -36.34 42.90
C SER A 520 8.61 -37.55 43.10
N THR A 521 9.14 -38.11 42.03
CA THR A 521 10.15 -39.17 41.99
C THR A 521 11.54 -38.68 41.56
N GLY A 522 11.71 -37.36 41.38
CA GLY A 522 12.90 -36.75 40.80
C GLY A 522 14.02 -36.42 41.77
N CYS A 523 13.83 -36.53 43.08
CA CYS A 523 14.87 -36.18 44.05
C CYS A 523 16.02 -37.19 44.08
N THR A 524 17.26 -36.69 44.10
CA THR A 524 18.45 -37.54 44.23
C THR A 524 18.64 -37.97 45.68
N SER A 525 18.87 -39.26 45.90
CA SER A 525 19.17 -39.82 47.22
C SER A 525 20.42 -39.15 47.81
N PRO A 526 20.47 -38.77 49.11
CA PRO A 526 19.56 -39.17 50.19
C PRO A 526 18.36 -38.22 50.45
N TYR A 527 18.01 -37.33 49.52
CA TYR A 527 16.97 -36.33 49.71
C TYR A 527 15.58 -36.83 49.29
N ALA A 528 14.57 -36.45 50.07
CA ALA A 528 13.17 -36.79 49.90
C ALA A 528 12.39 -35.60 49.31
N TYR A 529 11.42 -35.93 48.46
CA TYR A 529 10.50 -34.96 47.86
C TYR A 529 9.54 -34.37 48.90
N ASP A 530 9.48 -33.04 48.96
CA ASP A 530 8.49 -32.32 49.75
C ASP A 530 7.28 -31.95 48.89
N SER A 531 6.14 -32.59 49.12
CA SER A 531 4.90 -32.34 48.36
C SER A 531 4.29 -30.96 48.59
N ALA A 532 4.67 -30.23 49.65
CA ALA A 532 4.16 -28.89 49.93
C ALA A 532 4.90 -27.80 49.13
N THR A 533 6.21 -27.95 48.91
CA THR A 533 7.06 -26.98 48.19
C THR A 533 7.52 -27.46 46.83
N LYS A 534 7.32 -28.74 46.50
CA LYS A 534 7.81 -29.44 45.29
C LYS A 534 9.34 -29.45 45.13
N THR A 535 10.07 -29.47 46.25
CA THR A 535 11.54 -29.41 46.30
C THR A 535 12.18 -30.56 47.10
N CYS A 536 13.48 -30.78 46.91
CA CYS A 536 14.23 -31.93 47.44
C CYS A 536 15.09 -31.57 48.67
N ILE A 537 14.44 -31.17 49.77
CA ILE A 537 15.11 -30.63 50.96
C ILE A 537 14.85 -31.40 52.27
N LYS A 538 13.99 -32.43 52.25
CA LYS A 538 13.81 -33.34 53.40
C LYS A 538 14.79 -34.53 53.28
N CYS A 539 15.08 -35.24 54.36
CA CYS A 539 15.91 -36.44 54.31
C CYS A 539 15.04 -37.70 54.13
N LEU A 540 15.52 -38.69 53.36
CA LEU A 540 14.89 -40.01 53.26
C LEU A 540 14.99 -40.78 54.58
N THR A 541 14.04 -41.69 54.81
CA THR A 541 14.02 -42.58 55.97
C THR A 541 15.34 -43.36 56.10
N GLY A 542 15.98 -43.29 57.27
CA GLY A 542 17.32 -43.85 57.53
C GLY A 542 18.45 -42.81 57.47
N TYR A 543 18.16 -41.57 57.09
CA TYR A 543 19.04 -40.43 57.17
C TYR A 543 18.49 -39.41 58.19
N THR A 544 19.39 -38.66 58.81
CA THR A 544 19.07 -37.56 59.74
C THR A 544 19.76 -36.29 59.28
N LEU A 545 19.23 -35.14 59.68
CA LEU A 545 19.86 -33.86 59.42
C LEU A 545 21.10 -33.74 60.32
N ALA A 546 22.25 -33.37 59.76
CA ALA A 546 23.46 -33.10 60.52
C ALA A 546 23.32 -31.81 61.35
N ASN A 547 24.26 -31.59 62.27
CA ASN A 547 24.31 -30.38 63.11
C ASN A 547 24.45 -29.04 62.34
N ASP A 548 24.65 -29.07 61.02
CA ASP A 548 24.64 -27.88 60.14
C ASP A 548 23.24 -27.43 59.71
N GLY A 549 22.21 -28.27 59.91
CA GLY A 549 20.82 -27.99 59.54
C GLY A 549 20.52 -28.04 58.04
N THR A 550 21.44 -28.49 57.18
CA THR A 550 21.24 -28.54 55.72
C THR A 550 21.68 -29.85 55.04
N THR A 551 22.51 -30.65 55.69
CA THR A 551 23.07 -31.88 55.11
C THR A 551 22.38 -33.12 55.67
N CYS A 552 21.84 -33.98 54.80
CA CYS A 552 21.25 -35.27 55.20
C CYS A 552 22.34 -36.35 55.31
N VAL A 553 22.70 -36.73 56.54
CA VAL A 553 23.72 -37.75 56.83
C VAL A 553 23.07 -39.08 57.25
N LYS A 554 23.75 -40.19 56.96
CA LYS A 554 23.25 -41.53 57.27
C LYS A 554 23.21 -41.76 58.78
N MET A 555 22.12 -42.30 59.31
CA MET A 555 21.99 -42.54 60.75
C MET A 555 22.97 -43.64 61.20
N VAL A 556 23.95 -43.29 62.05
CA VAL A 556 24.88 -44.25 62.67
C VAL A 556 24.25 -44.89 63.91
N THR A 557 24.09 -46.22 63.91
CA THR A 557 23.54 -47.01 65.02
C THR A 557 24.43 -46.95 66.26
N ASN A 558 23.83 -46.95 67.46
CA ASN A 558 24.52 -46.82 68.75
C ASN A 558 25.34 -45.52 68.92
N CYS A 559 25.09 -44.52 68.08
CA CYS A 559 25.60 -43.18 68.23
C CYS A 559 24.65 -42.31 69.06
N ALA A 560 25.20 -41.44 69.92
CA ALA A 560 24.42 -40.49 70.71
C ALA A 560 24.20 -39.14 70.00
N THR A 561 25.15 -38.67 69.17
CA THR A 561 25.06 -37.40 68.42
C THR A 561 25.83 -37.45 67.09
N HIS A 562 25.30 -36.87 66.00
CA HIS A 562 25.89 -36.95 64.65
C HIS A 562 26.47 -35.62 64.18
N SER A 563 27.68 -35.62 63.61
CA SER A 563 28.29 -34.48 62.92
C SER A 563 27.95 -34.48 61.42
N THR A 564 28.50 -33.51 60.67
CA THR A 564 28.46 -33.52 59.20
C THR A 564 29.30 -34.64 58.56
N THR A 565 30.10 -35.37 59.35
CA THR A 565 31.01 -36.43 58.87
C THR A 565 30.78 -37.80 59.50
N GLY A 566 30.03 -37.93 60.60
CA GLY A 566 29.85 -39.21 61.28
C GLY A 566 29.23 -39.13 62.67
N CYS A 567 29.65 -40.03 63.56
CA CYS A 567 29.19 -40.15 64.94
C CYS A 567 30.14 -39.42 65.92
N ALA A 568 29.68 -38.36 66.58
CA ALA A 568 30.53 -37.62 67.52
C ALA A 568 30.78 -38.38 68.84
N THR A 569 29.83 -39.20 69.32
CA THR A 569 29.99 -40.01 70.55
C THR A 569 29.19 -41.32 70.53
N CYS A 570 29.75 -42.39 71.09
CA CYS A 570 29.18 -43.74 71.09
C CYS A 570 28.50 -44.15 72.41
N ASN A 571 27.53 -45.07 72.31
CA ASN A 571 26.88 -45.72 73.45
C ASN A 571 27.79 -46.74 74.14
N ASN A 572 27.53 -46.99 75.44
CA ASN A 572 28.38 -47.82 76.30
C ASN A 572 28.46 -49.30 75.84
N GLY A 573 29.63 -49.92 76.00
CA GLY A 573 29.93 -51.29 75.53
C GLY A 573 30.48 -51.40 74.10
N TYR A 574 30.65 -50.26 73.42
CA TYR A 574 31.26 -50.16 72.09
C TYR A 574 32.43 -49.17 72.13
N SER A 575 33.54 -49.50 71.48
CA SER A 575 34.65 -48.57 71.31
C SER A 575 34.35 -47.60 70.16
N LEU A 576 34.55 -46.30 70.40
CA LEU A 576 34.54 -45.29 69.34
C LEU A 576 35.71 -45.57 68.40
N SER A 577 35.41 -45.73 67.13
CA SER A 577 36.40 -45.86 66.06
C SER A 577 37.30 -44.63 65.97
N SER A 578 38.57 -44.81 65.61
CA SER A 578 39.55 -43.73 65.43
C SER A 578 39.14 -42.62 64.42
N ASP A 579 38.21 -42.88 63.49
CA ASP A 579 37.69 -41.90 62.52
C ASP A 579 36.28 -41.36 62.85
N ASN A 580 35.71 -41.73 64.00
CA ASN A 580 34.38 -41.34 64.47
C ASN A 580 33.17 -41.80 63.61
N THR A 581 33.29 -42.69 62.63
CA THR A 581 32.12 -43.12 61.82
C THR A 581 31.42 -44.38 62.31
N ALA A 582 31.99 -45.13 63.27
CA ALA A 582 31.33 -46.30 63.87
C ALA A 582 31.59 -46.48 65.39
N CYS A 583 30.65 -47.18 66.02
CA CYS A 583 30.76 -47.68 67.38
C CYS A 583 30.91 -49.21 67.30
N VAL A 584 32.11 -49.74 67.59
CA VAL A 584 32.45 -51.14 67.29
C VAL A 584 32.65 -52.03 68.51
N LYS A 585 32.53 -53.34 68.27
CA LYS A 585 32.76 -54.41 69.23
C LYS A 585 34.24 -54.83 69.22
N THR A 586 34.80 -55.14 70.39
CA THR A 586 36.23 -55.41 70.58
C THR A 586 36.72 -56.72 69.93
N VAL A 587 37.95 -56.71 69.37
CA VAL A 587 38.59 -57.82 68.60
C VAL A 587 39.79 -58.44 69.36
N THR A 588 40.10 -59.72 69.09
CA THR A 588 41.12 -60.58 69.75
C THR A 588 42.50 -60.55 69.05
N ASN A 589 43.58 -60.88 69.76
CA ASN A 589 44.99 -60.85 69.29
C ASN A 589 45.40 -59.46 68.77
N CYS A 590 44.97 -58.46 69.52
CA CYS A 590 44.76 -57.10 69.05
C CYS A 590 45.18 -56.06 70.09
N ALA A 591 45.88 -55.00 69.69
CA ALA A 591 46.37 -53.95 70.61
C ALA A 591 45.72 -52.55 70.48
N THR A 592 45.00 -52.20 69.39
CA THR A 592 44.26 -50.93 69.20
C THR A 592 43.00 -51.15 68.33
N HIS A 593 42.04 -50.21 68.22
CA HIS A 593 40.79 -50.43 67.44
C HIS A 593 40.40 -49.30 66.45
N SER A 594 39.82 -49.69 65.31
CA SER A 594 39.31 -48.85 64.20
C SER A 594 37.78 -48.91 64.08
N THR A 595 37.23 -48.38 62.98
CA THR A 595 35.83 -48.49 62.51
C THR A 595 35.31 -49.89 62.25
N THR A 596 36.19 -50.89 62.24
CA THR A 596 35.90 -52.24 61.75
C THR A 596 36.44 -53.35 62.64
N GLY A 597 37.42 -53.05 63.49
CA GLY A 597 38.12 -54.06 64.28
C GLY A 597 39.40 -53.52 64.92
N CYS A 598 40.47 -54.29 64.82
CA CYS A 598 41.79 -54.12 65.42
C CYS A 598 42.87 -53.41 64.58
N ALA A 599 43.49 -52.33 65.06
CA ALA A 599 44.56 -51.62 64.36
C ALA A 599 46.02 -52.13 64.59
N THR A 600 46.28 -53.19 65.39
CA THR A 600 47.64 -53.78 65.59
C THR A 600 47.61 -55.25 66.10
N CYS A 601 48.43 -56.18 65.55
CA CYS A 601 48.39 -57.64 65.82
C CYS A 601 49.66 -58.27 66.45
N ASP A 602 49.50 -59.51 66.92
CA ASP A 602 50.55 -60.39 67.50
C ASP A 602 51.58 -60.96 66.48
N ASN A 603 52.77 -61.29 66.98
CA ASN A 603 53.98 -61.61 66.19
C ASN A 603 53.95 -62.98 65.46
N GLY A 604 54.68 -63.09 64.34
CA GLY A 604 54.70 -64.26 63.44
C GLY A 604 53.45 -64.37 62.55
N TYR A 605 52.41 -63.64 62.91
CA TYR A 605 51.33 -63.23 62.04
C TYR A 605 51.57 -61.76 61.69
N SER A 606 51.09 -61.35 60.52
CA SER A 606 50.97 -59.93 60.21
C SER A 606 49.51 -59.54 60.35
N LEU A 607 49.25 -58.37 60.95
CA LEU A 607 47.92 -57.76 61.01
C LEU A 607 47.26 -57.88 59.63
N SER A 608 46.04 -58.42 59.56
CA SER A 608 45.27 -58.26 58.34
C SER A 608 44.88 -56.80 58.22
N SER A 609 45.14 -56.20 57.07
CA SER A 609 44.88 -54.78 56.79
C SER A 609 43.41 -54.34 56.95
N ASP A 610 42.46 -55.29 57.01
CA ASP A 610 41.04 -55.03 57.32
C ASP A 610 40.76 -54.91 58.82
N ASN A 611 41.78 -55.09 59.64
CA ASN A 611 41.77 -55.03 61.08
C ASN A 611 40.98 -56.16 61.79
N THR A 612 40.41 -57.14 61.08
CA THR A 612 39.57 -58.17 61.75
C THR A 612 40.32 -59.43 62.19
N ALA A 613 41.57 -59.63 61.76
CA ALA A 613 42.38 -60.82 62.03
C ALA A 613 43.90 -60.56 61.99
N CYS A 614 44.68 -61.64 62.14
CA CYS A 614 46.14 -61.68 61.92
C CYS A 614 46.47 -62.90 61.06
N VAL A 615 47.37 -62.80 60.08
CA VAL A 615 47.55 -63.80 58.98
C VAL A 615 49.01 -64.14 58.61
N LYS A 616 49.21 -65.09 57.68
CA LYS A 616 50.49 -65.77 57.38
C LYS A 616 51.32 -65.15 56.24
N THR A 617 52.64 -65.20 56.39
CA THR A 617 53.68 -64.54 55.58
C THR A 617 53.93 -65.17 54.18
N VAL A 618 54.31 -64.34 53.18
CA VAL A 618 54.55 -64.66 51.75
C VAL A 618 55.95 -64.17 51.31
N THR A 619 56.58 -64.83 50.34
CA THR A 619 57.93 -64.47 49.86
C THR A 619 57.93 -63.17 49.07
N ASN A 620 58.91 -62.30 49.34
CA ASN A 620 58.94 -60.93 48.83
C ASN A 620 57.65 -60.14 49.11
N CYS A 621 56.98 -60.41 50.24
CA CYS A 621 55.77 -59.71 50.67
C CYS A 621 56.00 -58.94 51.98
N ALA A 622 55.70 -57.64 51.97
CA ALA A 622 55.94 -56.70 53.06
C ALA A 622 54.77 -56.58 54.06
N THR A 623 53.50 -56.55 53.61
CA THR A 623 52.30 -56.47 54.47
C THR A 623 51.15 -57.37 54.00
N TYR A 624 50.07 -57.51 54.79
CA TYR A 624 49.12 -58.62 54.67
C TYR A 624 47.63 -58.24 54.87
N SER A 625 46.72 -59.13 54.44
CA SER A 625 45.25 -59.01 54.45
C SER A 625 44.60 -60.30 54.99
N THR A 626 43.29 -60.36 55.24
CA THR A 626 42.62 -61.49 55.93
C THR A 626 42.80 -62.87 55.30
N THR A 627 43.28 -62.93 54.05
CA THR A 627 43.46 -64.17 53.28
C THR A 627 44.86 -64.37 52.70
N GLY A 628 45.78 -63.39 52.78
CA GLY A 628 47.11 -63.48 52.14
C GLY A 628 47.88 -62.17 52.07
N CYS A 629 48.88 -62.10 51.18
CA CYS A 629 49.72 -60.91 50.99
C CYS A 629 48.90 -59.65 50.63
N ALA A 630 49.40 -58.47 51.01
CA ALA A 630 48.81 -57.17 50.66
C ALA A 630 49.79 -56.18 50.01
N THR A 631 51.10 -56.29 50.23
CA THR A 631 52.13 -55.51 49.49
C THR A 631 53.46 -56.28 49.37
N CYS A 632 54.35 -55.89 48.44
CA CYS A 632 55.59 -56.61 48.14
C CYS A 632 56.89 -55.93 48.66
N ASN A 633 57.99 -56.68 48.65
CA ASN A 633 59.34 -56.24 48.94
C ASN A 633 59.89 -55.38 47.79
N ASN A 634 60.81 -54.48 48.12
CA ASN A 634 61.24 -53.41 47.24
C ASN A 634 61.86 -53.92 45.91
N GLY A 635 61.50 -53.26 44.80
CA GLY A 635 61.79 -53.73 43.43
C GLY A 635 60.79 -54.73 42.86
N TYR A 636 59.79 -55.15 43.64
CA TYR A 636 58.69 -56.01 43.20
C TYR A 636 57.32 -55.45 43.64
N SER A 637 56.30 -55.74 42.85
CA SER A 637 54.93 -55.24 42.98
C SER A 637 53.92 -56.39 43.01
N LEU A 638 52.83 -56.25 43.78
CA LEU A 638 51.89 -57.34 44.05
C LEU A 638 50.91 -57.58 42.90
N SER A 639 50.76 -58.84 42.49
CA SER A 639 49.71 -59.27 41.56
C SER A 639 48.31 -59.02 42.14
N SER A 640 47.36 -58.67 41.30
CA SER A 640 45.97 -58.41 41.68
C SER A 640 45.26 -59.60 42.38
N ASP A 641 45.72 -60.84 42.15
CA ASP A 641 45.26 -62.05 42.86
C ASP A 641 45.90 -62.26 44.25
N LYS A 642 46.87 -61.41 44.62
CA LYS A 642 47.59 -61.39 45.91
C LYS A 642 48.50 -62.59 46.18
N THR A 643 48.84 -63.38 45.16
CA THR A 643 49.65 -64.60 45.31
C THR A 643 51.12 -64.44 44.89
N ALA A 644 51.48 -63.41 44.12
CA ALA A 644 52.82 -63.25 43.55
C ALA A 644 53.32 -61.79 43.57
N CYS A 645 54.64 -61.62 43.67
CA CYS A 645 55.32 -60.33 43.61
C CYS A 645 56.22 -60.29 42.37
N VAL A 646 55.85 -59.49 41.36
CA VAL A 646 56.52 -59.40 40.04
C VAL A 646 57.40 -58.15 39.95
N THR A 647 58.42 -58.12 39.09
CA THR A 647 59.36 -56.99 39.01
C THR A 647 58.65 -55.67 38.73
N THR A 648 58.96 -54.64 39.52
CA THR A 648 58.36 -53.30 39.41
C THR A 648 58.72 -52.66 38.07
N VAL A 649 57.69 -52.19 37.36
CA VAL A 649 57.81 -51.38 36.15
C VAL A 649 57.62 -49.92 36.55
N ASP A 650 58.58 -49.05 36.23
CA ASP A 650 58.47 -47.63 36.58
C ASP A 650 57.24 -46.99 35.91
N GLY A 651 56.61 -46.07 36.64
CA GLY A 651 55.35 -45.44 36.22
C GLY A 651 54.09 -46.31 36.41
N CYS A 652 54.19 -47.56 36.87
CA CYS A 652 53.03 -48.46 37.01
C CYS A 652 52.30 -48.39 38.37
N SER A 653 50.96 -48.43 38.36
CA SER A 653 50.08 -48.34 39.54
C SER A 653 49.45 -49.65 40.00
N THR A 654 49.07 -50.57 39.09
CA THR A 654 48.61 -51.92 39.46
C THR A 654 49.18 -52.99 38.52
N TYR A 655 49.30 -54.22 39.03
CA TYR A 655 50.04 -55.29 38.37
C TYR A 655 49.19 -56.57 38.29
N ASN A 656 49.33 -57.29 37.18
CA ASN A 656 48.79 -58.64 37.01
C ASN A 656 49.91 -59.68 37.25
N ALA A 657 49.63 -60.97 37.03
CA ALA A 657 50.61 -62.04 37.24
C ALA A 657 51.83 -62.02 36.29
N THR A 658 51.82 -61.16 35.26
CA THR A 658 52.85 -61.08 34.20
C THR A 658 53.52 -59.71 34.04
N GLY A 659 52.89 -58.61 34.47
CA GLY A 659 53.42 -57.26 34.25
C GLY A 659 52.46 -56.15 34.70
N CYS A 660 52.69 -54.93 34.19
CA CYS A 660 51.85 -53.77 34.52
C CYS A 660 50.43 -53.90 33.94
N ALA A 661 49.42 -53.57 34.74
CA ALA A 661 48.00 -53.59 34.38
C ALA A 661 47.36 -52.19 34.30
N THR A 662 47.81 -51.23 35.12
CA THR A 662 47.42 -49.80 35.05
C THR A 662 48.61 -48.92 35.44
N CYS A 663 48.69 -47.67 34.95
CA CYS A 663 49.78 -46.74 35.26
C CYS A 663 49.42 -45.68 36.31
N ASN A 664 50.42 -45.00 36.84
CA ASN A 664 50.28 -43.89 37.79
C ASN A 664 49.69 -42.65 37.10
N SER A 665 49.03 -41.79 37.87
CA SER A 665 48.42 -40.56 37.35
C SER A 665 49.45 -39.67 36.65
N GLY A 666 49.12 -39.17 35.45
CA GLY A 666 50.08 -38.51 34.56
C GLY A 666 50.85 -39.49 33.65
N SER A 667 50.44 -40.74 33.56
CA SER A 667 51.00 -41.75 32.64
C SER A 667 49.96 -42.79 32.25
N THR A 668 50.08 -43.39 31.06
CA THR A 668 49.14 -44.42 30.58
C THR A 668 49.81 -45.72 30.17
N VAL A 669 49.08 -46.84 30.21
CA VAL A 669 49.61 -48.16 29.82
C VAL A 669 49.69 -48.25 28.31
N TYR A 670 50.87 -48.61 27.81
CA TYR A 670 51.08 -49.06 26.44
C TYR A 670 52.07 -50.23 26.46
N ASP A 671 51.66 -51.36 25.86
CA ASP A 671 52.39 -52.64 25.86
C ASP A 671 53.01 -53.06 27.21
N ASN A 672 52.18 -53.11 28.28
CA ASN A 672 52.57 -53.45 29.66
C ASN A 672 53.67 -52.56 30.28
N THR A 673 53.97 -51.41 29.67
CA THR A 673 54.87 -50.36 30.17
C THR A 673 54.09 -49.06 30.36
N CYS A 674 54.66 -48.11 31.10
CA CYS A 674 53.99 -46.84 31.42
C CYS A 674 54.69 -45.65 30.78
N VAL A 675 53.92 -44.85 30.05
CA VAL A 675 54.40 -43.69 29.30
C VAL A 675 53.83 -42.39 29.88
N PRO A 676 54.68 -41.42 30.29
CA PRO A 676 54.29 -40.08 30.71
C PRO A 676 53.35 -39.36 29.75
N CYS A 677 52.40 -38.61 30.33
CA CYS A 677 51.29 -37.99 29.62
C CYS A 677 50.82 -36.75 30.39
N ASP A 678 51.62 -35.67 30.38
CA ASP A 678 51.29 -34.38 31.04
C ASP A 678 50.56 -33.42 30.08
N VAL A 679 49.94 -33.98 29.03
CA VAL A 679 49.10 -33.25 28.06
C VAL A 679 47.72 -33.02 28.67
N ALA A 680 47.40 -31.76 28.94
CA ALA A 680 46.14 -31.37 29.58
C ALA A 680 44.92 -31.87 28.78
N LYS A 681 44.01 -32.57 29.48
CA LYS A 681 42.81 -33.21 28.93
C LYS A 681 43.07 -34.34 27.90
N CYS A 682 44.25 -34.95 27.98
CA CYS A 682 44.53 -36.22 27.31
C CYS A 682 44.05 -37.43 28.15
N THR A 683 43.62 -38.50 27.48
CA THR A 683 43.21 -39.76 28.10
C THR A 683 44.18 -40.93 27.85
N GLN A 684 45.01 -40.88 26.81
CA GLN A 684 46.09 -41.85 26.57
C GLN A 684 47.21 -41.28 25.71
N CYS A 685 48.47 -41.50 26.11
CA CYS A 685 49.68 -41.18 25.35
C CYS A 685 50.43 -42.44 24.88
N GLN A 686 51.13 -42.34 23.74
CA GLN A 686 51.94 -43.42 23.15
C GLN A 686 53.46 -43.24 23.37
N ALA A 687 53.91 -42.00 23.61
CA ALA A 687 55.25 -41.62 24.00
C ALA A 687 55.17 -40.42 24.96
N ASP A 688 56.29 -40.05 25.61
CA ASP A 688 56.37 -38.91 26.52
C ASP A 688 55.71 -37.66 25.92
N ASP A 689 54.61 -37.24 26.54
CA ASP A 689 53.78 -36.08 26.16
C ASP A 689 53.23 -36.10 24.72
N MET A 690 53.08 -37.28 24.12
CA MET A 690 52.39 -37.50 22.84
C MET A 690 51.06 -38.23 23.02
N CYS A 691 49.99 -37.45 23.08
CA CYS A 691 48.60 -37.85 23.25
C CYS A 691 48.01 -38.49 21.98
N SER A 692 47.58 -39.75 22.08
CA SER A 692 46.84 -40.43 21.01
C SER A 692 45.31 -40.33 21.14
N PHE A 693 44.79 -40.06 22.34
CA PHE A 693 43.34 -39.95 22.59
C PHE A 693 43.01 -38.88 23.64
N CYS A 694 42.16 -37.91 23.32
CA CYS A 694 41.76 -36.81 24.21
C CYS A 694 40.41 -37.05 24.92
N GLU A 695 40.08 -36.22 25.92
CA GLU A 695 38.77 -36.23 26.58
C GLU A 695 37.62 -35.94 25.60
N SER A 696 36.41 -36.40 25.93
CA SER A 696 35.23 -36.30 25.05
C SER A 696 34.94 -34.85 24.62
N GLY A 697 34.91 -34.61 23.30
CA GLY A 697 34.76 -33.29 22.71
C GLY A 697 36.06 -32.54 22.41
N LEU A 698 37.22 -33.20 22.55
CA LEU A 698 38.54 -32.68 22.20
C LEU A 698 39.28 -33.62 21.22
N SER A 699 40.15 -33.04 20.41
CA SER A 699 41.00 -33.73 19.43
C SER A 699 42.49 -33.46 19.69
N PRO A 700 43.39 -34.43 19.48
CA PRO A 700 44.83 -34.22 19.61
C PRO A 700 45.37 -33.37 18.45
N THR A 701 46.37 -32.53 18.73
CA THR A 701 47.14 -31.81 17.72
C THR A 701 47.99 -32.75 16.86
N GLU A 702 48.43 -32.30 15.68
CA GLU A 702 49.23 -33.11 14.75
C GLU A 702 50.57 -33.57 15.36
N ASP A 703 51.19 -32.72 16.20
CA ASP A 703 52.37 -33.07 17.00
C ASP A 703 52.06 -33.91 18.24
N GLN A 704 50.77 -34.16 18.51
CA GLN A 704 50.19 -34.91 19.63
C GLN A 704 50.40 -34.28 21.02
N LYS A 705 50.85 -33.02 21.11
CA LYS A 705 51.22 -32.39 22.39
C LYS A 705 50.12 -31.62 23.10
N MET A 706 48.96 -31.42 22.46
CA MET A 706 47.81 -30.72 23.03
C MET A 706 46.49 -31.38 22.66
N CYS A 707 45.49 -31.21 23.52
CA CYS A 707 44.09 -31.54 23.24
C CYS A 707 43.28 -30.25 23.09
N VAL A 708 42.83 -29.96 21.88
CA VAL A 708 42.03 -28.76 21.55
C VAL A 708 40.56 -29.13 21.29
N PRO A 709 39.59 -28.21 21.41
CA PRO A 709 38.19 -28.50 21.13
C PRO A 709 37.98 -29.13 19.74
N SER A 710 37.24 -30.25 19.69
CA SER A 710 36.98 -30.95 18.43
C SER A 710 36.15 -30.07 17.50
N VAL A 711 36.68 -29.85 16.30
CA VAL A 711 36.00 -29.15 15.21
C VAL A 711 35.41 -30.23 14.29
N PRO A 712 34.09 -30.27 14.06
CA PRO A 712 33.49 -31.23 13.13
C PRO A 712 34.12 -31.14 11.73
N ASN A 713 34.37 -32.28 11.10
CA ASN A 713 35.03 -32.42 9.79
C ASN A 713 36.47 -31.87 9.71
N CYS A 714 37.19 -31.78 10.84
CA CYS A 714 38.60 -31.39 10.88
C CYS A 714 39.53 -32.62 10.91
N ALA A 715 40.49 -32.68 9.98
CA ALA A 715 41.43 -33.78 9.79
C ALA A 715 42.73 -33.63 10.59
N THR A 716 43.31 -32.42 10.68
CA THR A 716 44.49 -32.14 11.53
C THR A 716 44.32 -30.84 12.31
N TYR A 717 44.93 -30.78 13.49
CA TYR A 717 44.76 -29.70 14.47
C TYR A 717 46.11 -29.12 14.92
N SER A 718 46.13 -27.82 15.21
CA SER A 718 47.24 -27.10 15.86
C SER A 718 46.88 -26.62 17.26
N ASN A 719 47.80 -25.90 17.88
CA ASN A 719 47.60 -25.23 19.17
C ASN A 719 46.57 -24.09 19.15
N THR A 720 46.15 -23.62 17.97
CA THR A 720 45.16 -22.53 17.81
C THR A 720 43.80 -22.98 17.29
N GLY A 721 43.68 -24.17 16.71
CA GLY A 721 42.42 -24.70 16.20
C GLY A 721 42.63 -25.83 15.19
N CYS A 722 41.72 -25.94 14.23
CA CYS A 722 41.90 -26.80 13.06
C CYS A 722 42.98 -26.24 12.13
N THR A 723 43.76 -27.10 11.48
CA THR A 723 44.75 -26.73 10.44
C THR A 723 44.47 -27.32 9.07
N SER A 724 43.84 -28.50 9.01
CA SER A 724 43.34 -29.05 7.75
C SER A 724 42.04 -29.81 8.00
N CYS A 725 41.14 -29.77 7.04
CA CYS A 725 39.82 -30.39 7.16
C CYS A 725 39.74 -31.69 6.35
N ASP A 726 38.72 -32.50 6.65
CA ASP A 726 38.45 -33.72 5.90
C ASP A 726 38.22 -33.41 4.41
N SER A 727 38.43 -34.39 3.53
CA SER A 727 38.24 -34.22 2.09
C SER A 727 36.84 -33.65 1.78
N SER A 728 36.78 -32.59 0.97
CA SER A 728 35.61 -31.71 0.70
C SER A 728 35.33 -30.60 1.73
N TYR A 729 36.24 -30.34 2.68
CA TYR A 729 36.16 -29.21 3.61
C TYR A 729 37.44 -28.35 3.60
N SER A 730 37.29 -27.08 3.97
CA SER A 730 38.34 -26.07 4.06
C SER A 730 38.24 -25.35 5.42
N VAL A 731 39.40 -24.94 5.95
CA VAL A 731 39.50 -24.35 7.30
C VAL A 731 39.17 -22.86 7.28
N SER A 732 38.40 -22.39 8.26
CA SER A 732 38.15 -20.96 8.45
C SER A 732 39.41 -20.21 8.88
N GLU A 733 39.50 -18.92 8.55
CA GLU A 733 40.64 -18.04 8.87
C GLU A 733 40.89 -17.95 10.38
N ASP A 734 39.83 -18.03 11.19
CA ASP A 734 39.89 -18.09 12.66
C ASP A 734 40.27 -19.48 13.21
N GLN A 735 40.42 -20.49 12.35
CA GLN A 735 40.75 -21.89 12.67
C GLN A 735 39.72 -22.63 13.55
N THR A 736 38.53 -22.05 13.77
CA THR A 736 37.51 -22.63 14.66
C THR A 736 36.51 -23.56 13.97
N THR A 737 36.46 -23.55 12.63
CA THR A 737 35.48 -24.34 11.86
C THR A 737 36.08 -24.96 10.59
N CYS A 738 35.50 -26.08 10.16
CA CYS A 738 35.67 -26.64 8.83
C CYS A 738 34.37 -26.49 8.05
N VAL A 739 34.42 -25.69 6.99
CA VAL A 739 33.30 -25.42 6.09
C VAL A 739 33.50 -26.17 4.78
N THR A 740 32.45 -26.56 4.08
CA THR A 740 32.60 -27.30 2.80
C THR A 740 33.42 -26.49 1.80
N THR A 741 34.38 -27.15 1.13
CA THR A 741 35.23 -26.52 0.12
C THR A 741 34.37 -25.96 -1.01
N VAL A 742 34.50 -24.66 -1.24
CA VAL A 742 33.86 -23.92 -2.32
C VAL A 742 34.88 -23.73 -3.43
N ASP A 743 34.54 -24.19 -4.63
CA ASP A 743 35.43 -24.04 -5.78
C ASP A 743 35.64 -22.55 -6.12
N GLY A 744 36.85 -22.17 -6.52
CA GLY A 744 37.20 -20.76 -6.75
C GLY A 744 37.34 -19.86 -5.51
N CYS A 745 37.22 -20.38 -4.28
CA CYS A 745 37.42 -19.62 -3.04
C CYS A 745 38.92 -19.43 -2.68
N SER A 746 39.28 -18.29 -2.10
CA SER A 746 40.65 -17.95 -1.67
C SER A 746 40.86 -17.93 -0.16
N THR A 747 39.85 -17.51 0.63
CA THR A 747 39.84 -17.65 2.10
C THR A 747 38.43 -17.97 2.61
N TYR A 748 38.32 -18.61 3.77
CA TYR A 748 37.06 -19.03 4.36
C TYR A 748 36.86 -18.40 5.74
N ASN A 749 35.61 -18.19 6.15
CA ASN A 749 35.20 -17.72 7.48
C ASN A 749 34.36 -18.81 8.19
N ALA A 750 33.79 -18.49 9.35
CA ALA A 750 33.00 -19.42 10.14
C ALA A 750 31.67 -19.90 9.49
N THR A 751 31.27 -19.35 8.33
CA THR A 751 30.03 -19.73 7.61
C THR A 751 30.24 -20.23 6.18
N GLY A 752 31.42 -20.03 5.58
CA GLY A 752 31.77 -20.55 4.25
C GLY A 752 32.85 -19.69 3.60
N CYS A 753 32.77 -19.42 2.29
CA CYS A 753 33.78 -18.59 1.63
C CYS A 753 33.73 -17.12 2.10
N ALA A 754 34.91 -16.56 2.41
CA ALA A 754 35.10 -15.19 2.89
C ALA A 754 35.68 -14.26 1.83
N THR A 755 36.63 -14.73 1.03
CA THR A 755 37.08 -14.06 -0.20
C THR A 755 37.26 -15.08 -1.31
N CYS A 756 36.96 -14.68 -2.54
CA CYS A 756 37.17 -15.52 -3.73
C CYS A 756 38.53 -15.27 -4.38
N ASN A 757 38.90 -16.12 -5.33
CA ASN A 757 40.01 -15.85 -6.23
C ASN A 757 39.71 -14.64 -7.14
N SER A 758 40.75 -14.02 -7.68
CA SER A 758 40.63 -12.84 -8.56
C SER A 758 39.73 -13.13 -9.76
N GLY A 759 38.68 -12.34 -9.96
CA GLY A 759 37.66 -12.55 -11.01
C GLY A 759 36.33 -13.14 -10.50
N SER A 760 36.19 -13.38 -9.20
CA SER A 760 34.93 -13.86 -8.60
C SER A 760 34.56 -13.06 -7.35
N THR A 761 33.26 -12.99 -7.03
CA THR A 761 32.72 -12.35 -5.82
C THR A 761 32.02 -13.36 -4.92
N VAL A 762 32.02 -13.10 -3.61
CA VAL A 762 31.31 -13.95 -2.64
C VAL A 762 29.81 -13.63 -2.67
N TYR A 763 28.99 -14.64 -2.98
CA TYR A 763 27.53 -14.58 -2.87
C TYR A 763 27.02 -15.84 -2.14
N ASP A 764 26.21 -15.64 -1.09
CA ASP A 764 25.73 -16.69 -0.18
C ASP A 764 26.82 -17.69 0.28
N ASN A 765 27.99 -17.16 0.67
CA ASN A 765 29.19 -17.92 1.04
C ASN A 765 29.78 -18.83 -0.07
N THR A 766 29.33 -18.69 -1.32
CA THR A 766 29.90 -19.33 -2.52
C THR A 766 30.64 -18.33 -3.41
N CYS A 767 31.52 -18.80 -4.30
CA CYS A 767 32.19 -17.95 -5.26
C CYS A 767 31.52 -18.01 -6.63
N VAL A 768 31.08 -16.84 -7.10
CA VAL A 768 30.53 -16.68 -8.45
C VAL A 768 31.48 -15.83 -9.29
N PRO A 769 31.89 -16.30 -10.50
CA PRO A 769 32.51 -15.48 -11.52
C PRO A 769 31.74 -14.18 -11.76
N CYS A 770 32.49 -13.07 -11.86
CA CYS A 770 31.90 -11.74 -11.95
C CYS A 770 32.76 -10.82 -12.82
N ASP A 771 32.68 -11.00 -14.15
CA ASP A 771 33.38 -10.15 -15.14
C ASP A 771 32.49 -8.97 -15.62
N VAL A 772 31.46 -8.62 -14.84
CA VAL A 772 30.58 -7.48 -15.13
C VAL A 772 31.25 -6.18 -14.66
N ALA A 773 31.67 -5.35 -15.62
CA ALA A 773 32.32 -4.08 -15.34
C ALA A 773 31.46 -3.15 -14.44
N LYS A 774 32.07 -2.63 -13.37
CA LYS A 774 31.43 -1.80 -12.33
C LYS A 774 30.33 -2.51 -11.53
N CYS A 775 30.34 -3.84 -11.53
CA CYS A 775 29.61 -4.62 -10.55
C CYS A 775 30.37 -4.70 -9.22
N THR A 776 29.62 -4.72 -8.11
CA THR A 776 30.15 -4.92 -6.75
C THR A 776 29.81 -6.29 -6.17
N GLN A 777 28.74 -6.94 -6.64
CA GLN A 777 28.36 -8.31 -6.28
C GLN A 777 27.58 -8.99 -7.42
N CYS A 778 28.05 -10.14 -7.90
CA CYS A 778 27.26 -11.01 -8.79
C CYS A 778 26.43 -12.03 -8.00
N GLN A 779 25.33 -12.51 -8.59
CA GLN A 779 24.39 -13.52 -8.07
C GLN A 779 24.58 -14.91 -8.73
N ALA A 780 25.12 -14.92 -9.94
CA ALA A 780 25.51 -16.08 -10.74
C ALA A 780 26.56 -15.61 -11.78
N ASP A 781 27.10 -16.53 -12.59
CA ASP A 781 28.04 -16.24 -13.69
C ASP A 781 27.58 -15.02 -14.52
N ASP A 782 28.35 -13.93 -14.40
CA ASP A 782 28.13 -12.65 -15.07
C ASP A 782 26.72 -12.04 -14.89
N MET A 783 26.06 -12.31 -13.76
CA MET A 783 24.79 -11.70 -13.37
C MET A 783 24.99 -10.79 -12.15
N CYS A 784 25.17 -9.50 -12.40
CA CYS A 784 25.34 -8.47 -11.39
C CYS A 784 24.06 -8.15 -10.61
N SER A 785 24.14 -8.27 -9.29
CA SER A 785 23.05 -7.94 -8.36
C SER A 785 23.16 -6.54 -7.77
N PHE A 786 24.39 -6.02 -7.59
CA PHE A 786 24.65 -4.68 -7.07
C PHE A 786 25.77 -4.01 -7.86
N CYS A 787 25.46 -2.87 -8.46
CA CYS A 787 26.42 -2.04 -9.19
C CYS A 787 27.11 -0.99 -8.29
N GLU A 788 28.20 -0.39 -8.77
CA GLU A 788 28.82 0.78 -8.12
C GLU A 788 27.82 1.94 -7.93
N SER A 789 28.05 2.77 -6.90
CA SER A 789 27.16 3.88 -6.53
C SER A 789 26.83 4.80 -7.71
N GLY A 790 25.54 4.92 -8.04
CA GLY A 790 25.03 5.71 -9.17
C GLY A 790 24.79 4.90 -10.45
N LEU A 791 24.93 3.57 -10.39
CA LEU A 791 24.58 2.63 -11.45
C LEU A 791 23.51 1.63 -10.97
N SER A 792 22.73 1.10 -11.91
CA SER A 792 21.69 0.09 -11.70
C SER A 792 21.89 -1.10 -12.67
N PRO A 793 21.58 -2.33 -12.24
CA PRO A 793 21.72 -3.51 -13.09
C PRO A 793 20.63 -3.55 -14.18
N THR A 794 20.99 -4.08 -15.35
CA THR A 794 20.06 -4.39 -16.44
C THR A 794 19.12 -5.55 -16.07
N GLU A 795 18.01 -5.72 -16.81
CA GLU A 795 17.02 -6.78 -16.59
C GLU A 795 17.62 -8.20 -16.71
N ASP A 796 18.60 -8.40 -17.59
CA ASP A 796 19.38 -9.64 -17.72
C ASP A 796 20.51 -9.76 -16.68
N GLN A 797 20.67 -8.74 -15.83
CA GLN A 797 21.72 -8.55 -14.82
C GLN A 797 23.16 -8.48 -15.40
N LYS A 798 23.35 -8.45 -16.72
CA LYS A 798 24.70 -8.57 -17.31
C LYS A 798 25.49 -7.27 -17.41
N MET A 799 24.87 -6.13 -17.12
CA MET A 799 25.55 -4.82 -17.16
C MET A 799 25.04 -3.85 -16.08
N CYS A 800 25.90 -2.89 -15.75
CA CYS A 800 25.61 -1.77 -14.86
C CYS A 800 25.51 -0.46 -15.65
N VAL A 801 24.31 0.10 -15.74
CA VAL A 801 24.02 1.36 -16.47
C VAL A 801 23.74 2.51 -15.49
N PRO A 802 23.92 3.79 -15.87
CA PRO A 802 23.62 4.91 -14.98
C PRO A 802 22.19 4.90 -14.43
N SER A 803 22.04 5.08 -13.11
CA SER A 803 20.73 5.08 -12.45
C SER A 803 19.89 6.28 -12.89
N VAL A 804 18.71 6.00 -13.44
CA VAL A 804 17.70 7.00 -13.81
C VAL A 804 16.71 7.14 -12.65
N PRO A 805 16.49 8.33 -12.06
CA PRO A 805 15.49 8.53 -11.02
C PRO A 805 14.09 8.10 -11.47
N ASN A 806 13.32 7.48 -10.57
CA ASN A 806 11.98 6.93 -10.82
C ASN A 806 11.93 5.79 -11.87
N CYS A 807 13.06 5.20 -12.24
CA CYS A 807 13.11 4.03 -13.13
C CYS A 807 13.02 2.71 -12.35
N VAL A 808 12.27 1.74 -12.89
CA VAL A 808 11.99 0.41 -12.29
C VAL A 808 12.75 -0.71 -12.99
N THR A 809 12.90 -0.65 -14.32
CA THR A 809 13.65 -1.65 -15.10
C THR A 809 14.62 -0.98 -16.08
N TYR A 810 15.77 -1.62 -16.31
CA TYR A 810 16.83 -1.08 -17.16
C TYR A 810 17.21 -2.05 -18.28
N SER A 811 17.56 -1.50 -19.43
CA SER A 811 18.23 -2.19 -20.52
C SER A 811 19.63 -1.63 -20.75
N ASN A 812 20.34 -2.24 -21.70
CA ASN A 812 21.65 -1.84 -22.20
C ASN A 812 21.73 -0.38 -22.67
N THR A 813 20.59 0.26 -22.95
CA THR A 813 20.50 1.65 -23.45
C THR A 813 19.93 2.65 -22.44
N GLY A 814 19.39 2.21 -21.30
CA GLY A 814 18.78 3.09 -20.30
C GLY A 814 17.54 2.49 -19.66
N CYS A 815 16.66 3.35 -19.15
CA CYS A 815 15.40 2.96 -18.52
C CYS A 815 14.41 2.33 -19.51
N THR A 816 13.75 1.23 -19.14
CA THR A 816 12.69 0.59 -19.94
C THR A 816 11.30 0.65 -19.31
N SER A 817 11.18 0.88 -18.00
CA SER A 817 9.92 1.20 -17.36
C SER A 817 10.15 2.10 -16.14
N CYS A 818 9.21 3.01 -15.89
CA CYS A 818 9.25 3.94 -14.76
C CYS A 818 8.20 3.58 -13.72
N ASP A 819 8.40 4.06 -12.48
CA ASP A 819 7.42 3.95 -11.41
C ASP A 819 6.21 4.85 -11.69
N SER A 820 5.04 4.52 -11.14
CA SER A 820 3.84 5.35 -11.35
C SER A 820 3.91 6.62 -10.49
N PRO A 821 3.66 7.84 -11.02
CA PRO A 821 3.02 8.15 -12.30
C PRO A 821 4.01 8.74 -13.34
N TYR A 822 5.09 8.03 -13.67
CA TYR A 822 6.10 8.45 -14.63
C TYR A 822 6.09 7.57 -15.89
N SER A 823 6.62 8.11 -16.99
CA SER A 823 6.75 7.47 -18.29
C SER A 823 8.16 7.67 -18.85
N VAL A 824 8.65 6.66 -19.55
CA VAL A 824 10.02 6.60 -20.09
C VAL A 824 10.14 7.58 -21.26
N SER A 825 11.17 8.43 -21.27
CA SER A 825 11.50 9.27 -22.42
C SER A 825 12.00 8.42 -23.60
N GLU A 826 11.77 8.86 -24.84
CA GLU A 826 12.11 8.12 -26.07
C GLU A 826 13.61 7.75 -26.18
N ASP A 827 14.49 8.54 -25.56
CA ASP A 827 15.92 8.30 -25.46
C ASP A 827 16.34 7.37 -24.30
N GLN A 828 15.39 6.90 -23.49
CA GLN A 828 15.56 6.04 -22.31
C GLN A 828 16.38 6.66 -21.16
N THR A 829 16.70 7.96 -21.21
CA THR A 829 17.58 8.59 -20.20
C THR A 829 16.83 9.19 -19.00
N THR A 830 15.51 9.37 -19.08
CA THR A 830 14.70 10.00 -18.03
C THR A 830 13.33 9.34 -17.83
N CYS A 831 12.80 9.48 -16.63
CA CYS A 831 11.41 9.20 -16.29
C CYS A 831 10.69 10.52 -16.03
N VAL A 832 9.80 10.93 -16.94
CA VAL A 832 9.04 12.18 -16.88
C VAL A 832 7.60 11.90 -16.45
N THR A 833 6.94 12.84 -15.77
CA THR A 833 5.58 12.64 -15.27
C THR A 833 4.62 12.33 -16.41
N THR A 834 3.77 11.30 -16.25
CA THR A 834 2.76 10.93 -17.24
C THR A 834 1.78 12.07 -17.47
N VAL A 835 1.57 12.44 -18.73
CA VAL A 835 0.66 13.49 -19.21
C VAL A 835 -0.52 12.82 -19.89
N ASP A 836 -1.74 13.15 -19.47
CA ASP A 836 -2.95 12.61 -20.10
C ASP A 836 -3.05 13.06 -21.57
N GLY A 837 -3.53 12.18 -22.44
CA GLY A 837 -3.56 12.41 -23.88
C GLY A 837 -2.20 12.36 -24.61
N CYS A 838 -1.08 12.10 -23.91
CA CYS A 838 0.25 12.00 -24.54
C CYS A 838 0.52 10.63 -25.19
N SER A 839 1.23 10.60 -26.32
CA SER A 839 1.59 9.39 -27.08
C SER A 839 3.09 9.07 -27.11
N THR A 840 3.98 10.06 -27.06
CA THR A 840 5.43 9.86 -26.81
C THR A 840 6.01 10.94 -25.90
N TYR A 841 7.09 10.62 -25.18
CA TYR A 841 7.73 11.51 -24.19
C TYR A 841 9.18 11.82 -24.58
N ASN A 842 9.64 13.03 -24.26
CA ASN A 842 11.05 13.44 -24.36
C ASN A 842 11.62 13.72 -22.95
N ALA A 843 12.87 14.18 -22.88
CA ALA A 843 13.55 14.46 -21.60
C ALA A 843 12.93 15.59 -20.75
N THR A 844 11.92 16.33 -21.27
CA THR A 844 11.25 17.44 -20.56
C THR A 844 9.75 17.24 -20.33
N GLY A 845 9.12 16.24 -20.97
CA GLY A 845 7.71 15.92 -20.80
C GLY A 845 7.10 15.33 -22.07
N CYS A 846 5.87 15.73 -22.42
CA CYS A 846 5.22 15.18 -23.61
C CYS A 846 5.86 15.68 -24.92
N ALA A 847 6.18 14.76 -25.83
CA ALA A 847 6.79 15.04 -27.13
C ALA A 847 5.79 14.96 -28.29
N THR A 848 4.82 14.03 -28.23
CA THR A 848 3.70 13.97 -29.17
C THR A 848 2.41 13.60 -28.44
N CYS A 849 1.28 14.11 -28.93
CA CYS A 849 -0.05 13.85 -28.37
C CYS A 849 -0.85 12.87 -29.23
N ASN A 850 -1.89 12.29 -28.62
CA ASN A 850 -2.90 11.51 -29.34
C ASN A 850 -3.67 12.39 -30.34
N SER A 851 -4.26 11.74 -31.35
CA SER A 851 -5.05 12.38 -32.41
C SER A 851 -6.13 13.33 -31.85
N GLY A 852 -6.05 14.61 -32.20
CA GLY A 852 -6.99 15.67 -31.75
C GLY A 852 -6.40 16.66 -30.73
N SER A 853 -5.14 16.48 -30.33
CA SER A 853 -4.46 17.40 -29.41
C SER A 853 -3.08 17.82 -29.92
N THR A 854 -2.66 19.04 -29.57
CA THR A 854 -1.33 19.60 -29.88
C THR A 854 -0.49 19.76 -28.62
N VAL A 855 0.83 19.66 -28.74
CA VAL A 855 1.74 19.89 -27.61
C VAL A 855 1.89 21.39 -27.36
N TYR A 856 1.60 21.81 -26.12
CA TYR A 856 1.88 23.15 -25.61
C TYR A 856 2.48 23.04 -24.21
N ASP A 857 3.63 23.66 -23.99
CA ASP A 857 4.44 23.61 -22.75
C ASP A 857 4.59 22.19 -22.15
N ASN A 858 4.95 21.21 -22.98
CA ASN A 858 5.08 19.78 -22.64
C ASN A 858 3.78 19.10 -22.15
N THR A 859 2.61 19.73 -22.33
CA THR A 859 1.28 19.17 -22.07
C THR A 859 0.47 18.99 -23.35
N CYS A 860 -0.54 18.12 -23.34
CA CYS A 860 -1.45 17.91 -24.46
C CYS A 860 -2.71 18.75 -24.33
N VAL A 861 -2.94 19.63 -25.30
CA VAL A 861 -4.08 20.53 -25.34
C VAL A 861 -4.97 20.16 -26.53
N PRO A 862 -6.27 19.84 -26.31
CA PRO A 862 -7.27 19.69 -27.37
C PRO A 862 -7.29 20.89 -28.33
N CYS A 863 -7.44 20.64 -29.64
CA CYS A 863 -7.34 21.70 -30.64
C CYS A 863 -8.31 21.45 -31.81
N ASP A 864 -9.60 21.72 -31.59
CA ASP A 864 -10.66 21.53 -32.61
C ASP A 864 -10.89 22.80 -33.47
N VAL A 865 -10.06 23.84 -33.32
CA VAL A 865 -10.13 25.07 -34.15
C VAL A 865 -9.70 24.78 -35.58
N ALA A 866 -10.65 24.87 -36.53
CA ALA A 866 -10.42 24.60 -37.93
C ALA A 866 -9.32 25.51 -38.54
N LYS A 867 -8.35 24.89 -39.21
CA LYS A 867 -7.14 25.53 -39.79
C LYS A 867 -6.21 26.19 -38.75
N CYS A 868 -6.30 25.76 -37.50
CA CYS A 868 -5.26 26.00 -36.51
C CYS A 868 -4.10 24.99 -36.65
N THR A 869 -2.90 25.42 -36.28
CA THR A 869 -1.69 24.60 -36.23
C THR A 869 -1.14 24.42 -34.81
N GLN A 870 -1.53 25.27 -33.84
CA GLN A 870 -1.17 25.13 -32.43
C GLN A 870 -2.14 25.87 -31.50
N CYS A 871 -2.73 25.15 -30.54
CA CYS A 871 -3.59 25.74 -29.49
C CYS A 871 -2.83 25.94 -28.16
N GLN A 872 -3.21 26.94 -27.36
CA GLN A 872 -2.62 27.25 -26.04
C GLN A 872 -3.50 26.81 -24.86
N ALA A 873 -4.81 26.70 -25.10
CA ALA A 873 -5.83 26.16 -24.20
C ALA A 873 -6.93 25.54 -25.07
N ASP A 874 -7.91 24.87 -24.45
CA ASP A 874 -9.10 24.32 -25.13
C ASP A 874 -9.70 25.37 -26.09
N ASP A 875 -9.66 25.05 -27.38
CA ASP A 875 -10.15 25.86 -28.50
C ASP A 875 -9.58 27.30 -28.63
N MET A 876 -8.38 27.56 -28.10
CA MET A 876 -7.66 28.83 -28.28
C MET A 876 -6.43 28.67 -29.17
N CYS A 877 -6.58 29.06 -30.44
CA CYS A 877 -5.55 28.98 -31.48
C CYS A 877 -4.52 30.13 -31.42
N SER A 878 -3.25 29.77 -31.31
CA SER A 878 -2.13 30.74 -31.37
C SER A 878 -1.51 30.91 -32.76
N PHE A 879 -1.55 29.86 -33.58
CA PHE A 879 -0.94 29.88 -34.91
C PHE A 879 -1.88 29.21 -35.92
N CYS A 880 -2.28 29.96 -36.94
CA CYS A 880 -3.13 29.49 -38.03
C CYS A 880 -2.32 28.97 -39.23
N GLU A 881 -2.96 28.21 -40.11
CA GLU A 881 -2.40 27.84 -41.42
C GLU A 881 -1.92 29.07 -42.23
N SER A 882 -0.92 28.88 -43.08
CA SER A 882 -0.29 29.95 -43.87
C SER A 882 -1.30 30.78 -44.67
N GLY A 883 -1.31 32.10 -44.44
CA GLY A 883 -2.25 33.05 -45.05
C GLY A 883 -3.49 33.34 -44.20
N LEU A 884 -3.57 32.82 -42.99
CA LEU A 884 -4.59 33.13 -41.99
C LEU A 884 -3.96 33.74 -40.72
N SER A 885 -4.74 34.54 -40.00
CA SER A 885 -4.40 35.15 -38.72
C SER A 885 -5.46 34.81 -37.67
N PRO A 886 -5.09 34.61 -36.40
CA PRO A 886 -6.05 34.35 -35.33
C PRO A 886 -6.88 35.60 -35.02
N THR A 887 -8.14 35.42 -34.68
CA THR A 887 -9.00 36.47 -34.12
C THR A 887 -8.54 36.89 -32.72
N GLU A 888 -8.97 38.06 -32.24
CA GLU A 888 -8.61 38.59 -30.91
C GLU A 888 -8.98 37.64 -29.76
N ASP A 889 -10.08 36.90 -29.89
CA ASP A 889 -10.51 35.85 -28.94
C ASP A 889 -9.81 34.50 -29.12
N GLN A 890 -8.93 34.38 -30.12
CA GLN A 890 -8.16 33.19 -30.52
C GLN A 890 -9.00 31.98 -30.99
N LYS A 891 -10.32 32.12 -31.16
CA LYS A 891 -11.20 30.98 -31.48
C LYS A 891 -11.35 30.68 -32.97
N MET A 892 -10.86 31.56 -33.86
CA MET A 892 -10.95 31.39 -35.30
C MET A 892 -9.71 31.86 -36.04
N CYS A 893 -9.49 31.29 -37.22
CA CYS A 893 -8.44 31.66 -38.18
C CYS A 893 -9.07 32.32 -39.42
N VAL A 894 -8.89 33.64 -39.56
CA VAL A 894 -9.43 34.45 -40.67
C VAL A 894 -8.35 34.83 -41.68
N PRO A 895 -8.67 35.11 -42.96
CA PRO A 895 -7.67 35.51 -43.96
C PRO A 895 -6.82 36.72 -43.52
N SER A 896 -5.49 36.61 -43.61
CA SER A 896 -4.58 37.67 -43.22
C SER A 896 -4.71 38.89 -44.14
N VAL A 897 -4.87 40.07 -43.56
CA VAL A 897 -4.88 41.36 -44.25
C VAL A 897 -3.50 42.01 -44.08
N PRO A 898 -2.79 42.38 -45.17
CA PRO A 898 -1.48 43.03 -45.06
C PRO A 898 -1.53 44.32 -44.23
N ASN A 899 -0.56 44.51 -43.34
CA ASN A 899 -0.47 45.63 -42.38
C ASN A 899 -1.63 45.71 -41.37
N CYS A 900 -2.30 44.59 -41.07
CA CYS A 900 -3.34 44.52 -40.06
C CYS A 900 -2.79 44.04 -38.70
N ALA A 901 -3.08 44.79 -37.64
CA ALA A 901 -2.61 44.55 -36.28
C ALA A 901 -3.59 43.71 -35.44
N THR A 902 -4.91 43.83 -35.66
CA THR A 902 -5.93 43.06 -34.92
C THR A 902 -7.07 42.59 -35.84
N TYR A 903 -7.64 41.41 -35.54
CA TYR A 903 -8.63 40.73 -36.38
C TYR A 903 -9.91 40.38 -35.61
N SER A 904 -11.06 40.63 -36.25
CA SER A 904 -12.37 40.10 -35.83
C SER A 904 -12.79 38.93 -36.71
N ASN A 905 -13.97 38.38 -36.43
CA ASN A 905 -14.66 37.42 -37.28
C ASN A 905 -15.07 37.96 -38.67
N THR A 906 -15.03 39.27 -38.90
CA THR A 906 -15.40 39.91 -40.18
C THR A 906 -14.23 40.47 -40.98
N GLY A 907 -13.05 40.65 -40.38
CA GLY A 907 -11.87 41.18 -41.07
C GLY A 907 -10.90 41.90 -40.13
N CYS A 908 -10.16 42.86 -40.69
CA CYS A 908 -9.24 43.69 -39.93
C CYS A 908 -9.97 44.72 -39.07
N THR A 909 -9.64 44.82 -37.77
CA THR A 909 -10.22 45.82 -36.85
C THR A 909 -9.27 46.97 -36.53
N SER A 910 -7.96 46.77 -36.62
CA SER A 910 -6.97 47.85 -36.56
C SER A 910 -5.75 47.53 -37.40
N CYS A 911 -5.16 48.55 -38.03
CA CYS A 911 -3.97 48.40 -38.85
C CYS A 911 -2.71 48.82 -38.09
N ASP A 912 -1.57 48.27 -38.50
CA ASP A 912 -0.26 48.73 -38.07
C ASP A 912 -0.05 50.19 -38.50
N SER A 913 0.62 51.00 -37.68
CA SER A 913 0.99 52.36 -38.06
C SER A 913 1.98 52.34 -39.24
N PRO A 914 1.80 53.11 -40.32
CA PRO A 914 0.90 54.27 -40.46
C PRO A 914 -0.36 53.99 -41.30
N TYR A 915 -0.97 52.82 -41.23
CA TYR A 915 -2.14 52.43 -42.01
C TYR A 915 -3.47 52.63 -41.24
N SER A 916 -4.57 52.77 -41.98
CA SER A 916 -5.94 52.89 -41.49
C SER A 916 -6.84 51.86 -42.17
N VAL A 917 -7.82 51.34 -41.43
CA VAL A 917 -8.74 50.26 -41.89
C VAL A 917 -9.75 50.82 -42.90
N SER A 918 -9.99 50.12 -44.01
CA SER A 918 -11.10 50.42 -44.92
C SER A 918 -12.46 50.15 -44.27
N GLU A 919 -13.50 50.88 -44.68
CA GLU A 919 -14.87 50.73 -44.14
C GLU A 919 -15.44 49.30 -44.28
N ASP A 920 -14.95 48.52 -45.25
CA ASP A 920 -15.29 47.11 -45.46
C ASP A 920 -14.44 46.10 -44.66
N GLN A 921 -13.48 46.56 -43.84
CA GLN A 921 -12.55 45.76 -43.03
C GLN A 921 -11.61 44.81 -43.83
N THR A 922 -11.57 44.91 -45.16
CA THR A 922 -10.79 43.99 -46.01
C THR A 922 -9.38 44.46 -46.32
N THR A 923 -9.06 45.74 -46.10
CA THR A 923 -7.76 46.33 -46.45
C THR A 923 -7.26 47.35 -45.42
N CYS A 924 -5.94 47.44 -45.30
CA CYS A 924 -5.25 48.51 -44.58
C CYS A 924 -4.61 49.46 -45.60
N VAL A 925 -5.14 50.68 -45.70
CA VAL A 925 -4.65 51.71 -46.63
C VAL A 925 -3.83 52.76 -45.88
N THR A 926 -2.85 53.38 -46.54
CA THR A 926 -1.96 54.34 -45.90
C THR A 926 -2.76 55.53 -45.34
N THR A 927 -2.52 55.90 -44.08
CA THR A 927 -3.24 57.00 -43.43
C THR A 927 -2.96 58.31 -44.17
N VAL A 928 -4.03 58.98 -44.60
CA VAL A 928 -4.00 60.26 -45.32
C VAL A 928 -4.33 61.37 -44.32
N ASP A 929 -3.45 62.37 -44.22
CA ASP A 929 -3.68 63.50 -43.32
C ASP A 929 -4.94 64.29 -43.73
N GLY A 930 -5.72 64.76 -42.76
CA GLY A 930 -7.01 65.40 -42.99
C GLY A 930 -8.14 64.49 -43.47
N CYS A 931 -7.96 63.16 -43.52
CA CYS A 931 -9.01 62.20 -43.89
C CYS A 931 -9.93 61.81 -42.71
N SER A 932 -11.20 61.48 -42.98
CA SER A 932 -12.21 61.07 -41.99
C SER A 932 -12.73 59.65 -42.16
N THR A 933 -12.80 59.09 -43.37
CA THR A 933 -13.07 57.65 -43.62
C THR A 933 -12.27 57.13 -44.81
N TYR A 934 -12.01 55.82 -44.85
CA TYR A 934 -11.18 55.17 -45.86
C TYR A 934 -11.93 54.09 -46.64
N ASN A 935 -11.65 53.99 -47.93
CA ASN A 935 -12.08 52.88 -48.80
C ASN A 935 -10.87 52.04 -49.21
N ALA A 936 -11.11 50.95 -49.96
CA ALA A 936 -10.07 50.01 -50.41
C ALA A 936 -8.94 50.60 -51.29
N THR A 937 -8.98 51.90 -51.63
CA THR A 937 -7.96 52.60 -52.45
C THR A 937 -7.37 53.86 -51.81
N GLY A 938 -7.85 54.29 -50.64
CA GLY A 938 -7.36 55.48 -49.93
C GLY A 938 -8.48 56.28 -49.26
N CYS A 939 -8.34 57.60 -49.19
CA CYS A 939 -9.31 58.44 -48.49
C CYS A 939 -10.66 58.50 -49.21
N ALA A 940 -11.75 58.20 -48.50
CA ALA A 940 -13.12 58.23 -49.00
C ALA A 940 -13.86 59.53 -48.65
N THR A 941 -13.63 60.09 -47.47
CA THR A 941 -14.11 61.42 -47.07
C THR A 941 -13.05 62.20 -46.32
N CYS A 942 -13.03 63.52 -46.50
CA CYS A 942 -12.11 64.43 -45.79
C CYS A 942 -12.78 65.13 -44.60
N ASN A 943 -11.96 65.67 -43.71
CA ASN A 943 -12.38 66.60 -42.66
C ASN A 943 -12.89 67.92 -43.26
N SER A 944 -13.74 68.63 -42.52
CA SER A 944 -14.38 69.87 -42.98
C SER A 944 -13.36 70.94 -43.39
N GLY A 945 -13.46 71.44 -44.63
CA GLY A 945 -12.53 72.39 -45.24
C GLY A 945 -11.71 71.83 -46.41
N SER A 946 -11.68 70.51 -46.59
CA SER A 946 -10.95 69.84 -47.67
C SER A 946 -11.86 68.97 -48.55
N THR A 947 -11.52 68.83 -49.83
CA THR A 947 -12.20 67.95 -50.79
C THR A 947 -11.30 66.77 -51.18
N VAL A 948 -11.90 65.60 -51.43
CA VAL A 948 -11.16 64.44 -51.94
C VAL A 948 -10.78 64.68 -53.41
N TYR A 949 -9.48 64.59 -53.71
CA TYR A 949 -8.95 64.54 -55.07
C TYR A 949 -7.85 63.48 -55.13
N ASP A 950 -7.94 62.55 -56.08
CA ASP A 950 -6.99 61.43 -56.25
C ASP A 950 -6.65 60.71 -54.92
N ASN A 951 -7.69 60.31 -54.19
CA ASN A 951 -7.62 59.63 -52.88
C ASN A 951 -6.85 60.37 -51.76
N THR A 952 -6.54 61.66 -51.95
CA THR A 952 -5.95 62.55 -50.95
C THR A 952 -6.85 63.74 -50.63
N CYS A 953 -6.64 64.36 -49.46
CA CYS A 953 -7.41 65.52 -49.01
C CYS A 953 -6.74 66.83 -49.39
N VAL A 954 -7.37 67.60 -50.26
CA VAL A 954 -6.88 68.90 -50.72
C VAL A 954 -7.71 70.03 -50.09
N PRO A 955 -7.12 70.97 -49.35
CA PRO A 955 -7.79 72.19 -48.88
C PRO A 955 -8.45 72.96 -50.03
N CYS A 956 -9.65 73.50 -49.80
CA CYS A 956 -10.42 74.17 -50.86
C CYS A 956 -11.17 75.39 -50.30
N ASP A 957 -10.47 76.52 -50.12
CA ASP A 957 -11.03 77.76 -49.56
C ASP A 957 -11.53 78.74 -50.66
N VAL A 958 -11.73 78.23 -51.89
CA VAL A 958 -12.30 79.01 -53.01
C VAL A 958 -13.82 79.04 -52.91
N ALA A 959 -14.37 80.23 -52.60
CA ALA A 959 -15.81 80.42 -52.46
C ALA A 959 -16.59 79.99 -53.72
N LYS A 960 -17.60 79.13 -53.52
CA LYS A 960 -18.45 78.52 -54.57
C LYS A 960 -17.72 77.58 -55.53
N CYS A 961 -16.59 77.02 -55.10
CA CYS A 961 -15.97 75.87 -55.73
C CYS A 961 -16.60 74.56 -55.23
N THR A 962 -16.77 73.57 -56.11
CA THR A 962 -17.24 72.22 -55.76
C THR A 962 -16.12 71.17 -55.76
N GLN A 963 -14.97 71.45 -56.39
CA GLN A 963 -13.78 70.58 -56.32
C GLN A 963 -12.49 71.35 -56.64
N CYS A 964 -11.51 71.31 -55.73
CA CYS A 964 -10.16 71.83 -55.96
C CYS A 964 -9.19 70.73 -56.43
N ARG A 965 -8.17 71.12 -57.22
CA ARG A 965 -7.09 70.23 -57.72
C ARG A 965 -5.74 70.40 -57.00
N ALA A 966 -5.56 71.55 -56.37
CA ALA A 966 -4.44 71.94 -55.52
C ALA A 966 -4.94 73.07 -54.60
N ASP A 967 -4.14 73.48 -53.62
CA ASP A 967 -4.45 74.60 -52.71
C ASP A 967 -4.98 75.82 -53.50
N ASP A 968 -6.21 76.20 -53.20
CA ASP A 968 -6.96 77.32 -53.80
C ASP A 968 -7.04 77.33 -55.34
N MET A 969 -6.99 76.17 -55.99
CA MET A 969 -7.18 76.01 -57.44
C MET A 969 -8.45 75.19 -57.76
N CYS A 970 -9.52 75.91 -58.06
CA CYS A 970 -10.84 75.37 -58.36
C CYS A 970 -10.94 74.78 -59.78
N SER A 971 -11.33 73.51 -59.86
CA SER A 971 -11.54 72.81 -61.13
C SER A 971 -12.99 72.79 -61.59
N PHE A 972 -13.93 72.81 -60.66
CA PHE A 972 -15.36 72.84 -60.93
C PHE A 972 -16.04 73.79 -59.95
N CYS A 973 -16.83 74.72 -60.48
CA CYS A 973 -17.59 75.69 -59.70
C CYS A 973 -19.04 75.23 -59.48
N GLU A 974 -19.75 75.88 -58.56
CA GLU A 974 -21.21 75.72 -58.43
C GLU A 974 -21.95 76.07 -59.74
N SER A 975 -23.13 75.48 -59.94
CA SER A 975 -23.90 75.59 -61.18
C SER A 975 -24.20 77.05 -61.55
N GLY A 976 -23.83 77.44 -62.78
CA GLY A 976 -23.95 78.81 -63.29
C GLY A 976 -22.71 79.69 -63.09
N LEU A 977 -21.61 79.13 -62.59
CA LEU A 977 -20.30 79.78 -62.49
C LEU A 977 -19.24 79.02 -63.33
N SER A 978 -18.25 79.77 -63.84
CA SER A 978 -17.08 79.26 -64.56
C SER A 978 -15.80 79.67 -63.83
N PRO A 979 -14.76 78.81 -63.79
CA PRO A 979 -13.49 79.18 -63.20
C PRO A 979 -12.77 80.24 -64.05
N THR A 980 -12.06 81.15 -63.40
CA THR A 980 -11.09 82.05 -64.05
C THR A 980 -9.92 81.27 -64.65
N GLU A 981 -9.17 81.87 -65.59
CA GLU A 981 -8.02 81.21 -66.24
C GLU A 981 -6.93 80.75 -65.25
N ASP A 982 -6.74 81.48 -64.14
CA ASP A 982 -5.84 81.12 -63.05
C ASP A 982 -6.43 80.08 -62.05
N GLN A 983 -7.69 79.69 -62.26
CA GLN A 983 -8.47 78.75 -61.46
C GLN A 983 -8.73 79.20 -60.00
N LYS A 984 -8.43 80.45 -59.64
CA LYS A 984 -8.54 80.91 -58.23
C LYS A 984 -9.89 81.48 -57.84
N MET A 985 -10.80 81.71 -58.79
CA MET A 985 -12.14 82.21 -58.53
C MET A 985 -13.20 81.60 -59.45
N CYS A 986 -14.43 81.55 -58.96
CA CYS A 986 -15.62 81.16 -59.72
C CYS A 986 -16.45 82.40 -60.05
N VAL A 987 -16.46 82.82 -61.32
CA VAL A 987 -17.22 83.98 -61.81
C VAL A 987 -18.48 83.55 -62.56
N PRO A 988 -19.54 84.38 -62.65
CA PRO A 988 -20.77 84.01 -63.37
C PRO A 988 -20.52 83.58 -64.81
N SER A 989 -21.04 82.42 -65.21
CA SER A 989 -20.91 81.91 -66.57
C SER A 989 -21.63 82.81 -67.58
N VAL A 990 -20.90 83.24 -68.60
CA VAL A 990 -21.43 84.02 -69.72
C VAL A 990 -21.68 83.06 -70.90
N PRO A 991 -22.92 82.97 -71.43
CA PRO A 991 -23.21 82.10 -72.58
C PRO A 991 -22.29 82.41 -73.77
N ASN A 992 -21.77 81.38 -74.43
CA ASN A 992 -20.82 81.45 -75.55
C ASN A 992 -19.44 82.08 -75.22
N CYS A 993 -19.09 82.21 -73.94
CA CYS A 993 -17.75 82.61 -73.51
C CYS A 993 -16.82 81.40 -73.29
N VAL A 994 -15.55 81.54 -73.70
CA VAL A 994 -14.53 80.47 -73.70
C VAL A 994 -13.44 80.70 -72.66
N THR A 995 -13.06 81.96 -72.39
CA THR A 995 -12.07 82.31 -71.34
C THR A 995 -12.59 83.42 -70.42
N TYR A 996 -12.25 83.33 -69.14
CA TYR A 996 -12.75 84.20 -68.08
C TYR A 996 -11.62 84.82 -67.27
N SER A 997 -11.79 86.09 -66.95
CA SER A 997 -10.96 86.83 -65.99
C SER A 997 -11.78 87.28 -64.79
N ASN A 998 -11.10 87.91 -63.83
CA ASN A 998 -11.69 88.42 -62.59
C ASN A 998 -12.78 89.50 -62.81
N THR A 999 -12.89 90.06 -64.02
CA THR A 999 -13.88 91.09 -64.39
C THR A 999 -14.97 90.62 -65.35
N GLY A 1000 -14.86 89.43 -65.94
CA GLY A 1000 -15.83 88.90 -66.90
C GLY A 1000 -15.21 88.06 -68.02
N CYS A 1001 -15.96 87.90 -69.11
CA CYS A 1001 -15.53 87.17 -70.29
C CYS A 1001 -14.40 87.89 -71.04
N THR A 1002 -13.33 87.17 -71.38
CA THR A 1002 -12.20 87.71 -72.15
C THR A 1002 -12.13 87.22 -73.59
N SER A 1003 -12.74 86.08 -73.92
CA SER A 1003 -12.91 85.63 -75.31
C SER A 1003 -14.19 84.82 -75.48
N CYS A 1004 -14.86 85.05 -76.60
CA CYS A 1004 -16.08 84.34 -76.98
C CYS A 1004 -15.80 83.26 -78.03
N ASP A 1005 -16.75 82.35 -78.22
CA ASP A 1005 -16.71 81.35 -79.29
C ASP A 1005 -16.71 82.06 -80.67
N SER A 1006 -16.15 81.39 -81.67
CA SER A 1006 -15.83 81.83 -83.03
C SER A 1006 -16.92 82.58 -83.82
N SER A 1007 -18.18 82.56 -83.38
CA SER A 1007 -19.32 83.28 -83.98
C SER A 1007 -19.79 84.50 -83.16
N TYR A 1008 -19.08 84.86 -82.09
CA TYR A 1008 -19.46 85.85 -81.11
C TYR A 1008 -18.31 86.81 -80.80
N SER A 1009 -18.65 88.03 -80.38
CA SER A 1009 -17.73 89.09 -79.96
C SER A 1009 -18.03 89.52 -78.52
N VAL A 1010 -16.98 89.84 -77.76
CA VAL A 1010 -17.09 90.27 -76.34
C VAL A 1010 -17.66 91.70 -76.29
N SER A 1011 -18.64 91.94 -75.41
CA SER A 1011 -19.12 93.30 -75.12
C SER A 1011 -18.03 94.14 -74.43
N GLU A 1012 -18.04 95.46 -74.63
CA GLU A 1012 -17.03 96.37 -74.04
C GLU A 1012 -16.96 96.33 -72.50
N ASP A 1013 -18.07 95.94 -71.85
CA ASP A 1013 -18.17 95.72 -70.40
C ASP A 1013 -17.76 94.29 -69.93
N GLN A 1014 -17.35 93.41 -70.85
CA GLN A 1014 -16.97 92.01 -70.60
C GLN A 1014 -18.08 91.09 -70.04
N THR A 1015 -19.33 91.56 -69.96
CA THR A 1015 -20.43 90.81 -69.33
C THR A 1015 -21.20 89.88 -70.27
N THR A 1016 -21.04 90.02 -71.59
CA THR A 1016 -21.79 89.23 -72.58
C THR A 1016 -20.94 88.85 -73.81
N CYS A 1017 -21.27 87.71 -74.41
CA CYS A 1017 -20.85 87.35 -75.77
C CYS A 1017 -22.05 87.51 -76.70
N VAL A 1018 -21.99 88.51 -77.57
CA VAL A 1018 -23.05 88.81 -78.55
C VAL A 1018 -22.63 88.30 -79.93
N THR A 1019 -23.58 87.80 -80.73
CA THR A 1019 -23.29 87.29 -82.07
C THR A 1019 -22.58 88.34 -82.90
N THR A 1020 -21.49 87.97 -83.55
CA THR A 1020 -20.70 88.88 -84.39
C THR A 1020 -21.56 89.37 -85.56
N VAL A 1021 -21.78 90.68 -85.64
CA VAL A 1021 -22.60 91.34 -86.69
C VAL A 1021 -21.66 91.91 -87.75
N ASP A 1022 -21.84 91.47 -88.99
CA ASP A 1022 -21.00 91.92 -90.10
C ASP A 1022 -21.20 93.43 -90.36
N GLY A 1023 -20.09 94.17 -90.48
CA GLY A 1023 -20.12 95.64 -90.56
C GLY A 1023 -20.23 96.41 -89.23
N CYS A 1024 -20.09 95.73 -88.07
CA CYS A 1024 -20.03 96.38 -86.76
C CYS A 1024 -18.59 96.79 -86.34
N SER A 1025 -18.45 97.84 -85.50
CA SER A 1025 -17.16 98.36 -85.02
C SER A 1025 -16.89 98.14 -83.52
N THR A 1026 -17.91 98.19 -82.67
CA THR A 1026 -17.83 97.90 -81.22
C THR A 1026 -19.13 97.24 -80.74
N TYR A 1027 -19.09 96.51 -79.62
CA TYR A 1027 -20.22 95.71 -79.12
C TYR A 1027 -20.59 96.08 -77.68
N ASN A 1028 -21.88 96.08 -77.36
CA ASN A 1028 -22.41 96.27 -76.00
C ASN A 1028 -23.24 95.04 -75.57
N ALA A 1029 -23.77 95.06 -74.35
CA ALA A 1029 -24.54 93.97 -73.73
C ALA A 1029 -25.79 93.50 -74.50
N THR A 1030 -26.18 94.16 -75.60
CA THR A 1030 -27.37 93.83 -76.40
C THR A 1030 -27.09 93.60 -77.89
N GLY A 1031 -25.84 93.76 -78.36
CA GLY A 1031 -25.48 93.56 -79.77
C GLY A 1031 -24.44 94.55 -80.26
N CYS A 1032 -24.50 94.89 -81.55
CA CYS A 1032 -23.64 95.94 -82.12
C CYS A 1032 -23.92 97.30 -81.43
N ALA A 1033 -22.87 97.99 -80.99
CA ALA A 1033 -22.98 99.32 -80.38
C ALA A 1033 -22.84 100.45 -81.41
N THR A 1034 -21.89 100.31 -82.35
CA THR A 1034 -21.74 101.23 -83.49
C THR A 1034 -21.45 100.49 -84.80
N CYS A 1035 -22.22 100.80 -85.85
CA CYS A 1035 -21.95 100.33 -87.22
C CYS A 1035 -20.79 101.11 -87.86
N ASN A 1036 -20.12 100.50 -88.84
CA ASN A 1036 -19.15 101.18 -89.71
C ASN A 1036 -19.83 102.30 -90.54
N GLU A 1037 -19.06 103.31 -90.96
CA GLU A 1037 -19.57 104.47 -91.70
C GLU A 1037 -20.40 104.08 -92.94
N GLY A 1038 -21.62 104.62 -93.04
CA GLY A 1038 -22.54 104.42 -94.17
C GLY A 1038 -23.77 103.53 -93.90
N SER A 1039 -23.83 102.90 -92.72
CA SER A 1039 -24.99 102.08 -92.27
C SER A 1039 -25.59 102.63 -90.98
N PHE A 1040 -26.90 102.43 -90.79
CA PHE A 1040 -27.63 102.87 -89.60
C PHE A 1040 -28.10 101.65 -88.78
N MET A 1041 -28.05 101.75 -87.45
CA MET A 1041 -28.58 100.72 -86.54
C MET A 1041 -30.09 100.59 -86.68
N LYS A 1042 -30.59 99.37 -86.92
CA LYS A 1042 -32.00 99.02 -86.70
C LYS A 1042 -32.28 98.80 -85.22
N SER A 1043 -33.56 98.89 -84.83
CA SER A 1043 -34.01 98.61 -83.45
C SER A 1043 -33.86 97.13 -83.01
N ASN A 1044 -33.41 96.23 -83.89
CA ASN A 1044 -33.10 94.83 -83.59
C ASN A 1044 -31.59 94.55 -83.43
N GLY A 1045 -30.71 95.56 -83.50
CA GLY A 1045 -29.26 95.41 -83.29
C GLY A 1045 -28.45 95.03 -84.54
N GLU A 1046 -29.09 94.95 -85.71
CA GLU A 1046 -28.41 94.75 -87.00
C GLU A 1046 -28.18 96.09 -87.74
N CYS A 1047 -27.08 96.17 -88.48
CA CYS A 1047 -26.70 97.33 -89.29
C CYS A 1047 -27.38 97.28 -90.67
N ASP A 1048 -28.66 97.66 -90.75
CA ASP A 1048 -29.48 97.51 -91.96
C ASP A 1048 -30.52 98.65 -92.14
N LYS A 1049 -31.24 98.70 -93.27
CA LYS A 1049 -32.18 99.76 -93.63
C LYS A 1049 -33.64 99.36 -93.30
N ASN A 1050 -34.29 100.12 -92.40
CA ASN A 1050 -35.75 100.16 -92.05
C ASN A 1050 -36.35 99.18 -90.97
N ASP A 1051 -37.02 99.74 -89.94
CA ASP A 1051 -38.23 99.37 -89.13
C ASP A 1051 -38.54 97.93 -88.60
N VAL A 1052 -39.31 97.63 -87.52
CA VAL A 1052 -39.90 98.31 -86.31
C VAL A 1052 -40.50 97.26 -85.31
N GLY A 1053 -40.48 97.46 -83.97
CA GLY A 1053 -41.65 97.13 -83.08
C GLY A 1053 -41.62 96.14 -81.87
N GLY A 1054 -41.34 96.61 -80.64
CA GLY A 1054 -42.18 96.54 -79.39
C GLY A 1054 -42.55 95.25 -78.57
N GLY A 1055 -42.31 95.27 -77.23
CA GLY A 1055 -43.33 94.88 -76.20
C GLY A 1055 -43.01 93.97 -74.98
N SER A 1056 -42.85 94.56 -73.76
CA SER A 1056 -43.27 94.13 -72.37
C SER A 1056 -43.16 92.66 -71.85
N GLY A 1057 -42.93 92.34 -70.56
CA GLY A 1057 -42.86 93.11 -69.29
C GLY A 1057 -42.61 92.19 -68.03
N ALA A 1058 -42.61 92.74 -66.80
CA ALA A 1058 -42.20 92.07 -65.52
C ALA A 1058 -43.24 92.25 -64.36
N LEU A 1059 -43.07 91.95 -63.05
CA LEU A 1059 -41.90 91.70 -62.14
C LEU A 1059 -42.41 91.09 -60.77
N SER A 1060 -41.50 90.64 -59.87
CA SER A 1060 -41.66 90.46 -58.39
C SER A 1060 -42.27 89.12 -57.89
N THR A 1061 -41.66 88.27 -57.04
CA THR A 1061 -40.93 88.37 -55.74
C THR A 1061 -41.85 88.39 -54.49
N GLY A 1062 -42.05 87.22 -53.86
CA GLY A 1062 -42.82 87.08 -52.62
C GLY A 1062 -43.05 85.64 -52.11
N ALA A 1063 -42.00 84.83 -51.91
CA ALA A 1063 -42.14 83.42 -51.50
C ALA A 1063 -40.99 82.87 -50.62
N LEU A 1064 -40.56 83.62 -49.58
CA LEU A 1064 -39.49 83.22 -48.64
C LEU A 1064 -40.03 82.95 -47.21
N ALA A 1065 -41.03 82.06 -47.09
CA ALA A 1065 -41.67 81.74 -45.80
C ALA A 1065 -42.13 80.27 -45.69
N GLY A 1066 -41.43 79.31 -46.31
CA GLY A 1066 -41.94 77.94 -46.52
C GLY A 1066 -41.34 76.80 -45.68
N ILE A 1067 -40.13 76.91 -45.13
CA ILE A 1067 -39.36 75.73 -44.65
C ILE A 1067 -39.27 75.61 -43.11
N VAL A 1068 -39.67 76.64 -42.35
CA VAL A 1068 -39.67 76.61 -40.87
C VAL A 1068 -40.75 75.69 -40.28
N VAL A 1069 -41.77 75.31 -41.06
CA VAL A 1069 -42.92 74.51 -40.58
C VAL A 1069 -42.67 72.99 -40.60
N ALA A 1070 -41.72 72.49 -41.40
CA ALA A 1070 -41.50 71.05 -41.54
C ALA A 1070 -40.83 70.39 -40.30
N ILE A 1071 -39.96 71.13 -39.60
CA ILE A 1071 -39.13 70.58 -38.52
C ILE A 1071 -39.94 70.37 -37.22
N VAL A 1072 -40.97 71.19 -36.96
CA VAL A 1072 -41.81 71.10 -35.76
C VAL A 1072 -42.69 69.84 -35.74
N VAL A 1073 -43.06 69.31 -36.91
CA VAL A 1073 -43.97 68.15 -37.02
C VAL A 1073 -43.27 66.82 -36.72
N VAL A 1074 -41.99 66.67 -37.12
CA VAL A 1074 -41.26 65.40 -36.95
C VAL A 1074 -40.91 65.12 -35.48
N VAL A 1075 -40.56 66.15 -34.70
CA VAL A 1075 -40.21 66.02 -33.28
C VAL A 1075 -41.40 65.53 -32.43
N LEU A 1076 -42.63 65.89 -32.80
CA LEU A 1076 -43.84 65.47 -32.07
C LEU A 1076 -44.19 63.98 -32.29
N ILE A 1077 -43.79 63.38 -33.41
CA ILE A 1077 -44.10 61.97 -33.72
C ILE A 1077 -43.25 61.01 -32.88
N ILE A 1078 -41.99 61.36 -32.61
CA ILE A 1078 -41.05 60.51 -31.87
C ILE A 1078 -41.44 60.41 -30.38
N ILE A 1079 -41.90 61.50 -29.77
CA ILE A 1079 -42.38 61.51 -28.37
C ILE A 1079 -43.61 60.61 -28.18
N ALA A 1080 -44.49 60.53 -29.18
CA ALA A 1080 -45.71 59.73 -29.11
C ALA A 1080 -45.47 58.21 -29.12
N LEU A 1081 -44.42 57.74 -29.80
CA LEU A 1081 -44.10 56.30 -29.89
C LEU A 1081 -43.48 55.74 -28.61
N ILE A 1082 -42.70 56.54 -27.88
CA ILE A 1082 -42.07 56.12 -26.62
C ILE A 1082 -43.14 55.91 -25.52
N LEU A 1083 -44.15 56.78 -25.45
CA LEU A 1083 -45.26 56.64 -24.48
C LEU A 1083 -46.18 55.44 -24.76
N TYR A 1084 -46.21 54.91 -26.00
CA TYR A 1084 -47.10 53.81 -26.37
C TYR A 1084 -46.67 52.45 -25.80
N PHE A 1085 -45.36 52.18 -25.72
CA PHE A 1085 -44.86 50.86 -25.30
C PHE A 1085 -44.72 50.66 -23.78
N CYS A 1086 -44.66 51.73 -22.98
CA CYS A 1086 -44.54 51.62 -21.51
C CYS A 1086 -45.81 51.12 -20.76
N CYS A 1087 -46.94 50.85 -21.44
CA CYS A 1087 -48.26 50.70 -20.78
C CYS A 1087 -49.07 49.42 -21.05
N ARG A 1088 -48.46 48.31 -21.49
CA ARG A 1088 -49.09 46.96 -21.54
C ARG A 1088 -48.03 45.89 -21.21
N ARG A 1089 -48.20 44.90 -20.33
CA ARG A 1089 -49.31 44.33 -19.51
C ARG A 1089 -48.65 43.39 -18.46
N LYS A 1090 -49.19 42.97 -17.31
CA LYS A 1090 -50.38 43.33 -16.48
C LYS A 1090 -50.25 42.66 -15.09
N ARG A 1091 -51.00 43.14 -14.08
CA ARG A 1091 -51.13 42.57 -12.71
C ARG A 1091 -52.61 42.29 -12.36
N SER A 1092 -52.89 41.43 -11.37
CA SER A 1092 -54.17 41.14 -10.67
C SER A 1092 -53.89 40.18 -9.47
N TYR A 1093 -54.71 39.94 -8.44
CA TYR A 1093 -55.95 40.55 -7.90
C TYR A 1093 -56.07 40.23 -6.37
N THR A 1094 -56.53 41.19 -5.56
CA THR A 1094 -57.52 41.18 -4.41
C THR A 1094 -57.85 39.91 -3.57
N GLU A 1095 -58.31 39.93 -2.29
CA GLU A 1095 -58.82 40.99 -1.35
C GLU A 1095 -58.93 40.53 0.15
N MET A 1096 -58.83 41.48 1.13
CA MET A 1096 -59.59 41.73 2.42
C MET A 1096 -60.11 40.62 3.41
N VAL A 1097 -60.44 40.81 4.73
CA VAL A 1097 -60.08 41.70 5.90
C VAL A 1097 -60.83 41.22 7.22
N ASP A 1098 -60.22 41.37 8.42
CA ASP A 1098 -60.74 41.40 9.85
C ASP A 1098 -61.69 40.28 10.44
N HIS A 1099 -61.68 39.84 11.73
CA HIS A 1099 -61.28 40.42 13.04
C HIS A 1099 -61.35 39.38 14.22
N ASN A 1100 -60.89 39.77 15.44
CA ASN A 1100 -61.13 39.16 16.80
C ASN A 1100 -60.44 37.82 17.21
N ILE A 1101 -60.07 37.51 18.48
CA ILE A 1101 -59.65 38.25 19.72
C ILE A 1101 -59.15 37.22 20.82
N LEU A 1102 -58.49 37.66 21.90
CA LEU A 1102 -58.19 36.97 23.21
C LEU A 1102 -57.05 35.90 23.34
N LEU A 1103 -55.87 36.33 23.87
CA LEU A 1103 -55.15 35.87 25.11
C LEU A 1103 -54.74 34.37 25.32
N LYS A 1104 -53.61 33.97 25.98
CA LYS A 1104 -52.84 34.52 27.13
C LYS A 1104 -51.36 34.01 27.19
N CYS A 1105 -50.44 34.85 27.70
CA CYS A 1105 -49.22 34.62 28.56
C CYS A 1105 -48.25 33.42 28.31
N SER A 1106 -46.93 33.49 28.59
CA SER A 1106 -46.16 34.35 29.53
C SER A 1106 -44.65 34.45 29.20
N ASN A 1107 -44.06 35.63 29.45
CA ASN A 1107 -42.77 35.99 30.14
C ASN A 1107 -41.70 34.90 30.48
N GLU A 1108 -40.39 35.17 30.64
CA GLU A 1108 -39.56 36.40 30.65
C GLU A 1108 -38.04 36.08 30.53
N ASP A 1109 -37.24 37.09 30.16
CA ASP A 1109 -35.85 37.42 30.56
C ASP A 1109 -34.72 36.37 30.69
N ASN A 1110 -33.62 36.56 29.93
CA ASN A 1110 -32.49 37.40 30.38
C ASN A 1110 -31.30 37.43 29.36
N GLN A 1111 -30.83 38.64 29.03
CA GLN A 1111 -29.43 38.92 28.69
C GLN A 1111 -28.83 39.74 29.87
N PRO A 1112 -27.53 39.62 30.17
CA PRO A 1112 -26.50 40.45 29.51
C PRO A 1112 -25.23 39.63 29.16
N GLY A 1113 -24.33 40.06 28.27
CA GLY A 1113 -24.21 41.34 27.58
C GLY A 1113 -22.78 41.89 27.78
N ASN A 1114 -22.07 42.23 26.70
CA ASN A 1114 -20.94 43.14 26.80
C ASN A 1114 -20.72 43.90 25.49
N LYS A 1115 -20.40 45.19 25.61
CA LYS A 1115 -20.08 46.13 24.53
C LYS A 1115 -18.61 46.50 24.63
N LEU A 1116 -17.94 46.84 23.52
CA LEU A 1116 -17.48 48.22 23.21
C LEU A 1116 -16.53 48.27 21.98
N ASN A 1117 -16.97 49.04 20.97
CA ASN A 1117 -16.29 50.20 20.35
C ASN A 1117 -14.94 50.14 19.57
N ASN A 1118 -14.92 51.09 18.62
CA ASN A 1118 -13.83 51.76 17.89
C ASN A 1118 -13.23 51.01 16.68
N THR A 1119 -13.47 51.40 15.43
CA THR A 1119 -13.23 52.69 14.69
C THR A 1119 -11.75 52.95 14.36
N ASN A 1120 -11.35 52.72 13.11
CA ASN A 1120 -11.16 53.82 12.15
C ASN A 1120 -10.79 53.31 10.75
N ASP A 1121 -11.11 54.18 9.79
CA ASP A 1121 -10.94 54.08 8.35
C ASP A 1121 -9.50 53.81 7.87
N ASP A 1122 -9.37 53.12 6.74
CA ASP A 1122 -8.62 53.67 5.60
C ASP A 1122 -9.13 53.09 4.26
N VAL A 1123 -8.77 53.74 3.15
CA VAL A 1123 -9.67 53.96 2.00
C VAL A 1123 -9.10 53.48 0.65
N ILE A 1124 -9.81 52.54 -0.02
CA ILE A 1124 -10.07 52.42 -1.49
C ILE A 1124 -8.81 52.23 -2.41
N PRO A 1125 -8.90 51.72 -3.67
CA PRO A 1125 -9.91 50.89 -4.38
C PRO A 1125 -9.39 49.42 -4.50
N ILE A 1126 -9.78 48.50 -5.40
CA ILE A 1126 -10.74 48.47 -6.53
C ILE A 1126 -11.52 47.12 -6.54
N ASN A 1127 -12.55 47.06 -7.38
CA ASN A 1127 -13.23 45.87 -7.94
C ASN A 1127 -12.90 45.90 -9.48
N PRO A 1128 -13.57 45.26 -10.48
CA PRO A 1128 -14.70 44.31 -10.44
C PRO A 1128 -14.72 43.17 -11.54
N LEU A 1129 -15.71 42.27 -11.46
CA LEU A 1129 -16.46 41.60 -12.57
C LEU A 1129 -15.71 40.56 -13.47
N GLN A 1130 -16.23 39.32 -13.66
CA GLN A 1130 -17.28 38.84 -14.60
C GLN A 1130 -16.86 38.94 -16.09
N GLU A 1131 -17.27 38.09 -17.05
CA GLU A 1131 -18.47 37.21 -17.14
C GLU A 1131 -18.31 36.08 -18.21
N GLN A 1132 -19.34 35.24 -18.34
CA GLN A 1132 -19.66 34.31 -19.44
C GLN A 1132 -20.42 35.09 -20.57
N PRO A 1133 -21.14 34.54 -21.60
CA PRO A 1133 -21.25 33.19 -22.23
C PRO A 1133 -21.45 33.24 -23.81
N GLU A 1134 -22.08 32.19 -24.40
CA GLU A 1134 -22.90 32.17 -25.66
C GLU A 1134 -22.17 32.25 -27.04
N THR A 1135 -22.62 31.66 -28.19
CA THR A 1135 -23.81 30.81 -28.55
C THR A 1135 -23.62 29.97 -29.85
N GLU A 1136 -24.54 29.00 -30.04
CA GLU A 1136 -24.93 28.20 -31.23
C GLU A 1136 -25.27 29.02 -32.53
N PRO A 1137 -25.55 28.46 -33.76
CA PRO A 1137 -26.58 27.40 -33.98
C PRO A 1137 -26.57 26.45 -35.24
N GLU A 1138 -27.51 25.48 -35.19
CA GLU A 1138 -28.36 24.86 -36.27
C GLU A 1138 -27.94 23.65 -37.18
N GLN A 1139 -28.61 22.50 -36.93
CA GLN A 1139 -29.34 21.59 -37.87
C GLN A 1139 -28.58 20.82 -39.00
N ARG A 1140 -28.99 19.63 -39.52
CA ARG A 1140 -30.24 18.80 -39.43
C ARG A 1140 -30.03 17.32 -39.88
N GLU A 1141 -30.78 16.38 -39.27
CA GLU A 1141 -31.37 15.12 -39.83
C GLU A 1141 -30.54 13.94 -40.47
N VAL A 1142 -30.70 12.74 -39.85
CA VAL A 1142 -31.24 11.44 -40.42
C VAL A 1142 -30.38 10.61 -41.42
N ALA A 1143 -30.39 9.26 -41.48
CA ALA A 1143 -30.60 8.11 -40.55
C ALA A 1143 -30.35 6.77 -41.34
N VAL A 1144 -30.57 5.60 -40.69
CA VAL A 1144 -30.85 4.24 -41.26
C VAL A 1144 -29.66 3.28 -41.54
N GLU A 1145 -29.71 2.13 -40.82
CA GLU A 1145 -29.49 0.69 -41.18
C GLU A 1145 -28.49 0.29 -42.31
N ASP A 1146 -27.80 -0.86 -42.30
CA ASP A 1146 -28.31 -2.23 -42.04
C ASP A 1146 -27.16 -3.26 -41.75
N SER A 1147 -27.58 -4.49 -41.40
CA SER A 1147 -26.88 -5.78 -41.27
C SER A 1147 -25.89 -6.16 -42.40
N GLY A 1148 -25.06 -7.22 -42.33
CA GLY A 1148 -24.82 -8.30 -41.36
C GLY A 1148 -24.28 -9.56 -42.08
N TYR A 1149 -23.86 -10.62 -41.34
CA TYR A 1149 -23.35 -11.93 -41.84
C TYR A 1149 -22.07 -11.88 -42.74
N GLY A 1150 -21.18 -12.89 -42.79
CA GLY A 1150 -21.03 -14.11 -42.00
C GLY A 1150 -20.34 -15.27 -42.77
N ARG A 1151 -19.72 -16.21 -42.03
CA ARG A 1151 -19.46 -17.64 -42.38
C ARG A 1151 -18.27 -18.06 -43.30
N LYS A 1152 -17.38 -18.89 -42.70
CA LYS A 1152 -16.97 -20.28 -43.12
C LYS A 1152 -16.06 -20.43 -44.37
N ARG A 1153 -15.24 -21.48 -44.60
CA ARG A 1153 -14.74 -22.66 -43.82
C ARG A 1153 -13.66 -23.42 -44.64
N ARG A 1154 -12.64 -23.99 -43.97
CA ARG A 1154 -11.91 -25.27 -44.29
C ARG A 1154 -11.09 -25.27 -45.62
N SER A 1155 -10.12 -26.17 -45.87
CA SER A 1155 -9.83 -27.53 -45.35
C SER A 1155 -8.31 -27.91 -45.42
N ARG A 1156 -7.78 -28.76 -44.51
CA ARG A 1156 -7.27 -30.17 -44.71
C ARG A 1156 -6.24 -30.40 -45.84
N ALA A 1157 -5.21 -31.26 -45.79
CA ALA A 1157 -4.54 -32.16 -44.80
C ALA A 1157 -3.12 -32.51 -45.36
N ARG A 1158 -2.16 -33.30 -44.81
CA ARG A 1158 -2.19 -34.69 -44.25
C ARG A 1158 -0.76 -35.11 -43.77
N THR A 1159 -0.65 -35.92 -42.69
CA THR A 1159 0.37 -36.98 -42.31
C THR A 1159 1.82 -37.02 -42.88
N VAL A 1160 2.87 -37.38 -42.12
CA VAL A 1160 3.34 -38.76 -41.71
C VAL A 1160 4.47 -38.60 -40.63
N ARG A 1161 4.38 -39.09 -39.37
CA ARG A 1161 4.74 -40.41 -38.75
C ARG A 1161 6.15 -40.53 -38.06
N SER A 1162 6.15 -40.43 -36.72
CA SER A 1162 6.87 -41.23 -35.68
C SER A 1162 8.25 -41.88 -35.91
N GLN A 1163 9.23 -41.50 -35.08
CA GLN A 1163 10.21 -42.31 -34.27
C GLN A 1163 10.91 -41.28 -33.35
N ARG A 1164 11.03 -41.38 -32.01
CA ARG A 1164 11.54 -42.40 -31.06
C ARG A 1164 12.95 -42.89 -31.39
N LEU A 1165 13.91 -42.42 -30.58
CA LEU A 1165 15.23 -42.98 -30.37
C LEU A 1165 15.49 -43.01 -28.85
N GLU A 1166 16.14 -44.07 -28.40
CA GLU A 1166 16.42 -44.37 -26.99
C GLU A 1166 17.92 -44.26 -26.69
N VAL A 1167 18.26 -44.50 -25.43
CA VAL A 1167 19.55 -44.30 -24.75
C VAL A 1167 20.62 -45.31 -25.21
N ASP A 1168 21.91 -44.93 -25.15
CA ASP A 1168 22.97 -45.56 -24.31
C ASP A 1168 24.42 -45.42 -24.86
N ASP A 1169 25.31 -45.01 -23.94
CA ASP A 1169 26.71 -45.43 -23.71
C ASP A 1169 27.92 -45.14 -24.63
N LEU A 1170 29.07 -45.03 -23.93
CA LEU A 1170 30.50 -45.02 -24.34
C LEU A 1170 31.05 -43.74 -25.03
N ASP A 1171 32.31 -43.32 -24.82
CA ASP A 1171 33.38 -43.81 -23.92
C ASP A 1171 34.34 -42.66 -23.52
N LEU A 1172 35.06 -42.81 -22.40
CA LEU A 1172 36.00 -41.82 -21.83
C LEU A 1172 37.46 -42.29 -22.00
N ASP A 1173 37.90 -42.49 -23.25
CA ASP A 1173 39.30 -42.82 -23.57
C ASP A 1173 39.74 -42.09 -24.85
N ASN A 1174 40.73 -41.18 -24.72
CA ASN A 1174 41.61 -40.53 -25.73
C ASN A 1174 41.72 -38.98 -25.61
N MET A 1175 42.17 -38.46 -24.48
CA MET A 1175 42.72 -37.09 -24.36
C MET A 1175 44.04 -37.04 -23.57
N PHE A 1176 44.90 -38.05 -23.72
CA PHE A 1176 46.24 -38.03 -23.14
C PHE A 1176 47.27 -38.63 -24.11
N ASN A 1177 48.40 -37.95 -24.27
CA ASN A 1177 49.61 -38.57 -24.82
C ASN A 1177 50.29 -39.44 -23.75
N ALA A 1178 51.39 -40.11 -24.09
CA ALA A 1178 52.10 -41.05 -23.19
C ALA A 1178 52.65 -40.44 -21.87
N ASN A 1179 52.53 -39.13 -21.66
CA ASN A 1179 52.91 -38.41 -20.44
C ASN A 1179 51.74 -37.67 -19.75
N ASN A 1180 50.49 -37.88 -20.17
CA ASN A 1180 49.28 -37.31 -19.54
C ASN A 1180 49.13 -35.77 -19.59
N GLU A 1181 49.48 -35.15 -20.72
CA GLU A 1181 49.14 -33.75 -21.04
C GLU A 1181 48.10 -33.67 -22.19
N ILE A 1182 47.35 -32.56 -22.25
CA ILE A 1182 46.37 -32.20 -23.29
C ILE A 1182 46.96 -31.09 -24.17
N GLU A 1183 46.98 -31.27 -25.50
CA GLU A 1183 47.24 -30.20 -26.49
C GLU A 1183 45.91 -29.51 -26.91
N GLU A 1184 46.02 -28.25 -27.35
CA GLU A 1184 44.95 -27.23 -27.53
C GLU A 1184 43.65 -27.68 -28.27
#